data_AF-A0A0C9ZN81-F1
#
_entry.id   AF-A0A0C9ZN81-F1
#
_cell.length_a   1.000
_cell.length_b   1.000
_cell.length_c   1.000
_cell.angle_alpha   90.00
_cell.angle_beta   90.00
_cell.angle_gamma   90.00
#
_symmetry.space_group_name_H-M   'P 1'
#
loop_
_entity.id
_entity.type
_entity.pdbx_description
1 polymer ?
#
loop_
_entity_poly.entity_id
_entity_poly.type
_entity_poly.pdbx_seq_one_letter_code
_entity_poly.pdbx_strand_id
1 'polypeptide(L)'
;ISELKGKLITLEREQERQQALGNCSTRNEAEEALEADLDEAHKEIARLNALLHQSPVRKAVDKAKDARIEMLEQERVDLLERIKALRTNPVELTTPNKIFNMNGISPIHRQVLSMSVKAPKTPGAPLRDLSWLNATTADPTVSPLRAEIARLQTRLDHANENIDQKLNQLEEAGLDVVGLTKSLQDTRELLATSEREVARLQRREQRRLRRLERLRCQKCLVNIDLGQLRKIIDVNESTMDMSQSELPSNLSSPATNSSEAFQVDLQNVYAQLDAMKQEWQEEKRRLLGEKAVLEDEANRIKMEARNAKEEFKRASDANRKTKADSQKEVEKAKTIISDLETELQVERMRLRQMSTEHQRLQQEREDVARQIQRTEADIEDVKRQLHKAKQENHELENELRENANVEQKARLLEARVRGNAETMEQLRQERSLLARDYKDLQRQFVEASERAGKAQAEYAASQTSHDGRRQQLDACLTEIDELRRALANSTDELQRTEQEKNRIIIEKTSIVQTIDSLEAELKRVRKDAAAIGLDLKALRTEKQKTHEKHMEEMTKAERAKKQSQAQIRLLTEQLESHKAKTKKAREDLLRHVCPVDDQKLEALKTQHKQECKGLIVQIRYLKAKFTRESTLRDDLAYQKRYLLVLLASFEESEKRILACIARIGYPKQPQPVPVPERKTRQLRSVALCVIFVHRIKCASETWRQACANKQAIADALQEVRRRR
;
A
#
# COMPACT_ATOMS: atom_id res chain seq x y z
N ILE A 1 -68.01 -0.09 -66.35
CA ILE A 1 -67.68 0.13 -64.92
C ILE A 1 -66.80 -0.99 -64.37
N SER A 2 -67.23 -2.25 -64.42
CA SER A 2 -66.45 -3.43 -63.98
C SER A 2 -65.02 -3.45 -64.52
N GLU A 3 -64.82 -3.31 -65.83
CA GLU A 3 -63.49 -3.30 -66.46
C GLU A 3 -62.59 -2.14 -66.00
N LEU A 4 -63.17 -0.97 -65.69
CA LEU A 4 -62.41 0.17 -65.16
C LEU A 4 -61.95 -0.09 -63.72
N LYS A 5 -62.77 -0.77 -62.90
CA LYS A 5 -62.34 -1.25 -61.58
C LYS A 5 -61.24 -2.32 -61.70
N GLY A 6 -61.33 -3.23 -62.67
CA GLY A 6 -60.27 -4.20 -62.95
C GLY A 6 -58.95 -3.52 -63.32
N LYS A 7 -59.00 -2.53 -64.22
CA LYS A 7 -57.82 -1.76 -64.65
C LYS A 7 -57.23 -0.88 -63.54
N LEU A 8 -58.06 -0.32 -62.66
CA LEU A 8 -57.58 0.37 -61.46
C LEU A 8 -56.83 -0.58 -60.53
N ILE A 9 -57.40 -1.74 -60.20
CA ILE A 9 -56.76 -2.73 -59.31
C ILE A 9 -55.44 -3.27 -59.89
N THR A 10 -55.29 -3.37 -61.23
CA THR A 10 -54.00 -3.71 -61.84
C THR A 10 -53.00 -2.56 -61.75
N LEU A 11 -53.42 -1.31 -61.99
CA LEU A 11 -52.55 -0.14 -61.91
C LEU A 11 -52.11 0.16 -60.47
N GLU A 12 -53.00 0.02 -59.49
CA GLU A 12 -52.68 0.12 -58.06
C GLU A 12 -51.60 -0.91 -57.69
N ARG A 13 -51.75 -2.17 -58.11
CA ARG A 13 -50.74 -3.23 -57.87
C ARG A 13 -49.42 -3.02 -58.60
N GLU A 14 -49.42 -2.38 -59.77
CA GLU A 14 -48.19 -2.01 -60.47
C GLU A 14 -47.50 -0.80 -59.81
N GLN A 15 -48.29 0.15 -59.29
CA GLN A 15 -47.79 1.31 -58.54
C GLN A 15 -47.24 0.91 -57.17
N GLU A 16 -47.90 -0.01 -56.45
CA GLU A 16 -47.38 -0.66 -55.23
C GLU A 16 -46.04 -1.36 -55.49
N ARG A 17 -45.92 -2.12 -56.59
CA ARG A 17 -44.66 -2.77 -56.98
C ARG A 17 -43.55 -1.77 -57.30
N GLN A 18 -43.87 -0.68 -58.00
CA GLN A 18 -42.90 0.37 -58.32
C GLN A 18 -42.43 1.12 -57.05
N GLN A 19 -43.33 1.40 -56.10
CA GLN A 19 -42.97 1.99 -54.81
C GLN A 19 -42.13 1.03 -53.95
N ALA A 20 -42.48 -0.26 -53.93
CA ALA A 20 -41.72 -1.28 -53.20
C ALA A 20 -40.31 -1.49 -53.77
N LEU A 21 -40.11 -1.36 -55.08
CA LEU A 21 -38.78 -1.47 -55.72
C LEU A 21 -37.96 -0.18 -55.56
N GLY A 22 -38.55 0.99 -55.78
CA GLY A 22 -37.83 2.27 -55.77
C GLY A 22 -37.30 2.70 -54.40
N ASN A 23 -38.08 2.46 -53.33
CA ASN A 23 -37.66 2.79 -51.96
C ASN A 23 -36.75 1.73 -51.30
N CYS A 24 -36.58 0.55 -51.91
CA CYS A 24 -35.75 -0.51 -51.33
C CYS A 24 -34.29 -0.39 -51.81
N SER A 25 -34.05 -0.21 -53.11
CA SER A 25 -32.68 -0.09 -53.64
C SER A 25 -31.92 1.08 -53.01
N THR A 26 -32.49 2.29 -53.10
CA THR A 26 -31.89 3.54 -52.56
C THR A 26 -31.69 3.53 -51.04
N ARG A 27 -32.49 2.73 -50.31
CA ARG A 27 -32.34 2.56 -48.87
C ARG A 27 -31.27 1.53 -48.52
N ASN A 28 -31.26 0.39 -49.21
CA ASN A 28 -30.22 -0.63 -49.03
C ASN A 28 -28.85 -0.08 -49.42
N GLU A 29 -28.74 0.68 -50.52
CA GLU A 29 -27.51 1.37 -50.93
C GLU A 29 -27.00 2.36 -49.86
N ALA A 30 -27.90 3.02 -49.13
CA ALA A 30 -27.55 3.91 -48.02
C ALA A 30 -27.22 3.16 -46.72
N GLU A 31 -27.88 2.03 -46.46
CA GLU A 31 -27.59 1.17 -45.30
C GLU A 31 -26.25 0.42 -45.50
N GLU A 32 -25.95 -0.09 -46.70
CA GLU A 32 -24.64 -0.65 -47.08
C GLU A 32 -23.51 0.39 -47.01
N ALA A 33 -23.76 1.64 -47.43
CA ALA A 33 -22.78 2.72 -47.30
C ALA A 33 -22.48 3.08 -45.82
N LEU A 34 -23.51 3.09 -44.97
CA LEU A 34 -23.35 3.32 -43.53
C LEU A 34 -22.67 2.13 -42.82
N GLU A 35 -22.92 0.89 -43.26
CA GLU A 35 -22.18 -0.27 -42.79
C GLU A 35 -20.70 -0.18 -43.19
N ALA A 36 -20.39 0.23 -44.43
CA ALA A 36 -19.01 0.45 -44.87
C ALA A 36 -18.29 1.56 -44.08
N ASP A 37 -18.96 2.69 -43.81
CA ASP A 37 -18.43 3.78 -42.98
C ASP A 37 -18.22 3.36 -41.51
N LEU A 38 -19.12 2.56 -40.95
CA LEU A 38 -18.96 1.96 -39.61
C LEU A 38 -17.76 1.01 -39.57
N ASP A 39 -17.58 0.21 -40.61
CA ASP A 39 -16.49 -0.74 -40.72
C ASP A 39 -15.13 -0.03 -40.92
N GLU A 40 -15.10 1.08 -41.67
CA GLU A 40 -13.95 1.98 -41.78
C GLU A 40 -13.64 2.67 -40.43
N ALA A 41 -14.67 3.14 -39.71
CA ALA A 41 -14.52 3.70 -38.37
C ALA A 41 -14.01 2.66 -37.36
N HIS A 42 -14.46 1.40 -37.41
CA HIS A 42 -13.95 0.32 -36.58
C HIS A 42 -12.48 -0.01 -36.90
N LYS A 43 -12.09 -0.02 -38.19
CA LYS A 43 -10.69 -0.18 -38.62
C LYS A 43 -9.82 0.97 -38.11
N GLU A 44 -10.29 2.21 -38.14
CA GLU A 44 -9.55 3.36 -37.63
C GLU A 44 -9.49 3.37 -36.09
N ILE A 45 -10.57 2.99 -35.39
CA ILE A 45 -10.55 2.79 -33.93
C ILE A 45 -9.55 1.70 -33.54
N ALA A 46 -9.46 0.61 -34.31
CA ALA A 46 -8.46 -0.44 -34.10
C ALA A 46 -7.03 0.08 -34.36
N ARG A 47 -6.82 0.87 -35.43
CA ARG A 47 -5.54 1.52 -35.77
C ARG A 47 -5.10 2.50 -34.69
N LEU A 48 -5.99 3.38 -34.23
CA LEU A 48 -5.74 4.36 -33.17
C LEU A 48 -5.50 3.68 -31.83
N ASN A 49 -6.25 2.64 -31.47
CA ASN A 49 -5.97 1.85 -30.27
C ASN A 49 -4.60 1.15 -30.37
N ALA A 50 -4.24 0.57 -31.51
CA ALA A 50 -2.92 -0.01 -31.73
C ALA A 50 -1.81 1.04 -31.57
N LEU A 51 -1.96 2.24 -32.13
CA LEU A 51 -1.03 3.36 -31.95
C LEU A 51 -0.95 3.85 -30.49
N LEU A 52 -2.09 3.93 -29.78
CA LEU A 52 -2.15 4.30 -28.36
C LEU A 52 -1.51 3.25 -27.46
N HIS A 53 -1.66 1.96 -27.75
CA HIS A 53 -0.96 0.87 -27.04
C HIS A 53 0.52 0.78 -27.42
N GLN A 54 0.90 1.14 -28.65
CA GLN A 54 2.30 1.22 -29.07
C GLN A 54 3.03 2.44 -28.48
N SER A 55 2.30 3.53 -28.21
CA SER A 55 2.82 4.81 -27.71
C SER A 55 3.73 4.64 -26.48
N PRO A 56 4.94 5.21 -26.49
CA PRO A 56 5.86 5.12 -25.36
C PRO A 56 5.31 5.82 -24.11
N VAL A 57 4.47 6.84 -24.25
CA VAL A 57 3.83 7.54 -23.13
C VAL A 57 2.86 6.61 -22.39
N ARG A 58 2.03 5.86 -23.12
CA ARG A 58 1.08 4.94 -22.50
C ARG A 58 1.80 3.74 -21.86
N LYS A 59 2.79 3.17 -22.55
CA LYS A 59 3.69 2.15 -21.98
C LYS A 59 4.43 2.62 -20.72
N ALA A 60 4.82 3.90 -20.63
CA ALA A 60 5.44 4.47 -19.43
C ALA A 60 4.42 4.67 -18.29
N VAL A 61 3.21 5.14 -18.61
CA VAL A 61 2.10 5.27 -17.65
C VAL A 61 1.67 3.92 -17.10
N ASP A 62 1.55 2.90 -17.95
CA ASP A 62 1.14 1.56 -17.53
C ASP A 62 2.25 0.91 -16.68
N LYS A 63 3.53 0.98 -17.10
CA LYS A 63 4.66 0.57 -16.23
C LYS A 63 4.71 1.32 -14.89
N ALA A 64 4.31 2.59 -14.84
CA ALA A 64 4.25 3.36 -13.60
C ALA A 64 3.07 2.92 -12.70
N LYS A 65 1.97 2.40 -13.27
CA LYS A 65 0.92 1.72 -12.51
C LYS A 65 1.40 0.38 -12.00
N ASP A 66 2.05 -0.42 -12.85
CA ASP A 66 2.55 -1.75 -12.50
C ASP A 66 3.55 -1.66 -11.34
N ALA A 67 4.54 -0.78 -11.42
CA ALA A 67 5.49 -0.51 -10.32
C ALA A 67 4.79 0.07 -9.07
N ARG A 68 3.68 0.79 -9.21
CA ARG A 68 2.88 1.26 -8.07
C ARG A 68 2.07 0.14 -7.44
N ILE A 69 1.59 -0.83 -8.22
CA ILE A 69 0.93 -2.05 -7.75
C ILE A 69 1.95 -2.93 -7.02
N GLU A 70 3.14 -3.17 -7.60
CA GLU A 70 4.21 -3.93 -6.94
C GLU A 70 4.59 -3.35 -5.58
N MET A 71 4.74 -2.02 -5.46
CA MET A 71 4.99 -1.37 -4.16
C MET A 71 3.81 -1.55 -3.18
N LEU A 72 2.57 -1.44 -3.64
CA LEU A 72 1.39 -1.64 -2.78
C LEU A 72 1.22 -3.11 -2.36
N GLU A 73 1.63 -4.06 -3.20
CA GLU A 73 1.66 -5.49 -2.85
C GLU A 73 2.80 -5.80 -1.86
N GLN A 74 3.97 -5.18 -2.02
CA GLN A 74 5.04 -5.23 -1.02
C GLN A 74 4.60 -4.62 0.31
N GLU A 75 4.03 -3.41 0.33
CA GLU A 75 3.45 -2.78 1.53
C GLU A 75 2.38 -3.68 2.18
N ARG A 76 1.54 -4.36 1.38
CA ARG A 76 0.53 -5.32 1.86
C ARG A 76 1.17 -6.57 2.47
N VAL A 77 2.23 -7.12 1.88
CA VAL A 77 2.98 -8.24 2.47
C VAL A 77 3.62 -7.81 3.78
N ASP A 78 4.30 -6.66 3.81
CA ASP A 78 4.90 -6.06 5.01
C ASP A 78 3.88 -5.87 6.14
N LEU A 79 2.69 -5.35 5.82
CA LEU A 79 1.60 -5.18 6.78
C LEU A 79 1.03 -6.53 7.25
N LEU A 80 0.92 -7.53 6.37
CA LEU A 80 0.51 -8.88 6.75
C LEU A 80 1.57 -9.60 7.61
N GLU A 81 2.86 -9.34 7.39
CA GLU A 81 3.94 -9.85 8.24
C GLU A 81 3.98 -9.15 9.60
N ARG A 82 3.78 -7.83 9.65
CA ARG A 82 3.60 -7.09 10.91
C ARG A 82 2.37 -7.58 11.68
N ILE A 83 1.24 -7.82 11.01
CA ILE A 83 0.04 -8.41 11.63
C ILE A 83 0.29 -9.86 12.09
N LYS A 84 1.04 -10.66 11.34
CA LYS A 84 1.47 -12.00 11.79
C LYS A 84 2.37 -11.91 13.03
N ALA A 85 3.38 -11.03 13.04
CA ALA A 85 4.29 -10.82 14.17
C ALA A 85 3.57 -10.31 15.44
N LEU A 86 2.54 -9.48 15.28
CA LEU A 86 1.64 -9.03 16.36
C LEU A 86 0.64 -10.11 16.81
N ARG A 87 0.42 -11.16 16.00
CA ARG A 87 -0.41 -12.33 16.38
C ARG A 87 0.42 -13.49 16.95
N THR A 88 1.68 -13.65 16.55
CA THR A 88 2.59 -14.68 17.09
C THR A 88 3.25 -14.26 18.40
N ASN A 89 3.25 -12.96 18.73
CA ASN A 89 3.47 -12.46 20.09
C ASN A 89 2.14 -12.05 20.75
N PRO A 90 1.37 -12.99 21.35
CA PRO A 90 0.21 -12.67 22.17
C PRO A 90 0.65 -12.11 23.53
N VAL A 91 1.27 -10.93 23.53
CA VAL A 91 1.40 -10.09 24.73
C VAL A 91 0.10 -9.30 24.85
N GLU A 92 -0.67 -9.61 25.88
CA GLU A 92 -2.03 -9.11 26.11
C GLU A 92 -2.09 -7.58 26.21
N LEU A 93 -3.29 -7.01 26.00
CA LEU A 93 -3.56 -5.59 26.18
C LEU A 93 -3.48 -5.19 27.68
N THR A 94 -2.27 -5.09 28.21
CA THR A 94 -2.00 -4.66 29.58
C THR A 94 -0.95 -3.55 29.62
N THR A 95 -1.23 -2.51 30.41
CA THR A 95 -0.35 -1.35 30.55
C THR A 95 0.92 -1.71 31.32
N PRO A 96 2.12 -1.40 30.81
CA PRO A 96 3.37 -1.86 31.42
C PRO A 96 3.72 -1.04 32.66
N ASN A 97 3.26 -1.49 33.84
CA ASN A 97 3.58 -0.83 35.12
C ASN A 97 3.90 -1.82 36.26
N LYS A 98 4.81 -2.76 36.01
CA LYS A 98 5.59 -3.45 37.06
C LYS A 98 6.90 -4.01 36.51
N ILE A 99 7.98 -3.84 37.27
CA ILE A 99 9.27 -4.49 37.03
C ILE A 99 9.20 -5.89 37.66
N PHE A 100 9.57 -6.93 36.91
CA PHE A 100 9.77 -8.27 37.45
C PHE A 100 11.24 -8.69 37.34
N ASN A 101 11.75 -9.36 38.38
CA ASN A 101 13.15 -9.79 38.43
C ASN A 101 13.38 -11.01 37.54
N MET A 102 14.40 -10.93 36.69
CA MET A 102 15.00 -12.09 35.99
C MET A 102 16.43 -12.29 36.49
N ASN A 103 16.62 -13.27 37.38
CA ASN A 103 17.94 -13.74 37.79
C ASN A 103 18.44 -14.78 36.78
N GLY A 104 19.60 -14.56 36.16
CA GLY A 104 20.19 -15.49 35.19
C GLY A 104 21.13 -14.87 34.16
N ILE A 105 21.09 -13.55 33.96
CA ILE A 105 21.93 -12.85 32.97
C ILE A 105 23.26 -12.41 33.58
N SER A 106 24.37 -12.81 32.95
CA SER A 106 25.75 -12.48 33.35
C SER A 106 26.00 -10.95 33.40
N PRO A 107 26.81 -10.42 34.36
CA PRO A 107 26.92 -8.99 34.63
C PRO A 107 27.22 -8.10 33.41
N ILE A 108 28.10 -8.57 32.51
CA ILE A 108 28.54 -7.84 31.32
C ILE A 108 27.35 -7.55 30.38
N HIS A 109 26.48 -8.52 30.18
CA HIS A 109 25.33 -8.38 29.27
C HIS A 109 24.24 -7.45 29.84
N ARG A 110 24.13 -7.39 31.18
CA ARG A 110 23.25 -6.45 31.89
C ARG A 110 23.71 -4.99 31.73
N GLN A 111 25.01 -4.75 31.57
CA GLN A 111 25.57 -3.42 31.32
C GLN A 111 25.23 -2.90 29.91
N VAL A 112 25.35 -3.75 28.87
CA VAL A 112 25.05 -3.37 27.47
C VAL A 112 23.60 -2.90 27.31
N LEU A 113 22.63 -3.63 27.85
CA LEU A 113 21.21 -3.24 27.79
C LEU A 113 20.89 -1.95 28.58
N SER A 114 21.72 -1.56 29.53
CA SER A 114 21.56 -0.32 30.32
C SER A 114 22.07 0.95 29.63
N MET A 115 22.68 0.83 28.44
CA MET A 115 23.22 1.95 27.65
C MET A 115 22.22 2.52 26.62
N SER A 116 20.96 2.11 26.66
CA SER A 116 19.88 2.73 25.88
C SER A 116 19.44 4.07 26.49
N VAL A 117 19.15 5.04 25.61
CA VAL A 117 19.03 6.48 25.95
C VAL A 117 17.93 6.76 26.99
N LYS A 118 18.32 7.33 28.13
CA LYS A 118 17.37 7.95 29.07
C LYS A 118 16.82 9.25 28.50
N ALA A 119 15.58 9.23 28.02
CA ALA A 119 14.78 10.45 27.90
C ALA A 119 14.50 11.02 29.32
N PRO A 120 14.51 12.36 29.50
CA PRO A 120 14.22 12.98 30.80
C PRO A 120 12.73 12.86 31.16
N LYS A 121 12.43 12.76 32.47
CA LYS A 121 11.07 12.79 32.97
C LYS A 121 10.53 14.23 32.95
N THR A 122 9.46 14.48 32.18
CA THR A 122 8.60 15.65 32.36
C THR A 122 7.60 15.43 33.51
N PRO A 123 7.11 16.49 34.17
CA PRO A 123 6.06 16.38 35.19
C PRO A 123 4.69 16.03 34.56
N GLY A 124 3.77 15.53 35.39
CA GLY A 124 2.44 15.07 34.94
C GLY A 124 1.36 16.16 34.89
N ALA A 125 0.12 15.69 34.78
CA ALA A 125 -1.16 16.39 34.49
C ALA A 125 -1.52 16.48 32.98
N PRO A 126 -2.80 16.27 32.61
CA PRO A 126 -3.20 16.06 31.22
C PRO A 126 -3.56 17.35 30.47
N LEU A 127 -3.06 17.47 29.24
CA LEU A 127 -3.53 18.39 28.21
C LEU A 127 -3.88 17.50 27.00
N ARG A 128 -5.15 17.26 26.68
CA ARG A 128 -6.16 18.20 26.14
C ARG A 128 -5.74 18.78 24.78
N ASP A 129 -6.41 18.26 23.75
CA ASP A 129 -6.58 18.82 22.40
C ASP A 129 -5.28 19.18 21.64
N LEU A 130 -4.78 18.22 20.82
CA LEU A 130 -3.58 18.34 19.98
C LEU A 130 -3.79 19.29 18.76
N SER A 131 -4.02 20.57 19.01
CA SER A 131 -4.29 21.58 17.96
C SER A 131 -3.11 21.86 17.01
N TRP A 132 -1.92 21.31 17.27
CA TRP A 132 -0.68 21.62 16.55
C TRP A 132 -0.56 20.84 15.23
N LEU A 133 -1.20 19.66 15.13
CA LEU A 133 -1.26 18.88 13.89
C LEU A 133 -2.11 19.57 12.80
N ASN A 134 -2.97 20.52 13.19
CA ASN A 134 -3.74 21.36 12.28
C ASN A 134 -3.02 22.67 11.88
N ALA A 135 -1.78 22.92 12.34
CA ALA A 135 -1.08 24.16 11.98
C ALA A 135 -0.83 24.30 10.45
N THR A 136 -0.73 23.19 9.73
CA THR A 136 -0.58 23.14 8.25
C THR A 136 -1.88 23.39 7.48
N THR A 137 -2.99 23.78 8.14
CA THR A 137 -4.20 24.27 7.46
C THR A 137 -4.18 25.78 7.20
N ALA A 138 -3.17 26.50 7.69
CA ALA A 138 -3.10 27.96 7.64
C ALA A 138 -2.18 28.56 6.56
N ASP A 139 -1.49 27.74 5.77
CA ASP A 139 -0.65 28.23 4.67
C ASP A 139 -1.49 28.79 3.51
N PRO A 140 -1.32 30.07 3.12
CA PRO A 140 -2.14 30.70 2.08
C PRO A 140 -1.94 30.09 0.69
N THR A 141 -0.80 29.43 0.46
CA THR A 141 -0.49 28.69 -0.77
C THR A 141 -1.18 27.33 -0.86
N VAL A 142 -1.55 26.73 0.28
CA VAL A 142 -2.21 25.41 0.35
C VAL A 142 -3.74 25.56 0.31
N SER A 143 -4.27 26.71 0.74
CA SER A 143 -5.70 27.07 0.64
C SER A 143 -6.34 26.82 -0.74
N PRO A 144 -5.81 27.31 -1.88
CA PRO A 144 -6.41 27.08 -3.20
C PRO A 144 -6.39 25.60 -3.62
N LEU A 145 -5.35 24.85 -3.23
CA LEU A 145 -5.28 23.40 -3.51
C LEU A 145 -6.33 22.63 -2.70
N ARG A 146 -6.58 23.01 -1.44
CA ARG A 146 -7.68 22.43 -0.63
C ARG A 146 -9.06 22.78 -1.21
N ALA A 147 -9.24 24.00 -1.71
CA ALA A 147 -10.47 24.41 -2.37
C ALA A 147 -10.73 23.61 -3.66
N GLU A 148 -9.72 23.42 -4.52
CA GLU A 148 -9.89 22.63 -5.73
C GLU A 148 -10.00 21.11 -5.43
N ILE A 149 -9.36 20.59 -4.37
CA ILE A 149 -9.62 19.22 -3.88
C ILE A 149 -11.08 19.06 -3.44
N ALA A 150 -11.62 19.99 -2.64
CA ALA A 150 -13.03 19.95 -2.23
C ALA A 150 -14.00 20.08 -3.42
N ARG A 151 -13.62 20.86 -4.45
CA ARG A 151 -14.35 20.97 -5.73
C ARG A 151 -14.27 19.70 -6.58
N LEU A 152 -13.15 18.99 -6.54
CA LEU A 152 -12.99 17.69 -7.22
C LEU A 152 -13.71 16.57 -6.47
N GLN A 153 -13.76 16.63 -5.13
CA GLN A 153 -14.57 15.74 -4.30
C GLN A 153 -16.06 15.94 -4.59
N THR A 154 -16.59 17.16 -4.44
CA THR A 154 -18.00 17.44 -4.77
C THR A 154 -18.38 17.14 -6.23
N ARG A 155 -17.43 17.21 -7.17
CA ARG A 155 -17.62 16.72 -8.56
C ARG A 155 -17.61 15.20 -8.69
N LEU A 156 -16.79 14.49 -7.90
CA LEU A 156 -16.80 13.03 -7.82
C LEU A 156 -18.08 12.53 -7.16
N ASP A 157 -18.47 13.12 -6.03
CA ASP A 157 -19.70 12.80 -5.31
C ASP A 157 -20.91 12.99 -6.24
N HIS A 158 -21.01 14.13 -6.92
CA HIS A 158 -22.09 14.38 -7.89
C HIS A 158 -22.01 13.51 -9.16
N ALA A 159 -20.82 13.06 -9.57
CA ALA A 159 -20.68 12.08 -10.65
C ALA A 159 -21.13 10.68 -10.22
N ASN A 160 -20.85 10.29 -8.97
CA ASN A 160 -21.32 9.05 -8.36
C ASN A 160 -22.85 9.08 -8.21
N GLU A 161 -23.43 10.16 -7.66
CA GLU A 161 -24.90 10.36 -7.60
C GLU A 161 -25.56 10.21 -8.98
N ASN A 162 -24.93 10.72 -10.04
CA ASN A 162 -25.41 10.62 -11.42
C ASN A 162 -25.28 9.21 -12.00
N ILE A 163 -24.24 8.45 -11.61
CA ILE A 163 -24.08 7.03 -11.92
C ILE A 163 -25.15 6.21 -11.17
N ASP A 164 -25.34 6.43 -9.88
CA ASP A 164 -26.32 5.73 -9.06
C ASP A 164 -27.75 5.99 -9.54
N GLN A 165 -28.08 7.24 -9.91
CA GLN A 165 -29.36 7.58 -10.55
C GLN A 165 -29.57 6.85 -11.88
N LYS A 166 -28.51 6.67 -12.69
CA LYS A 166 -28.59 5.91 -13.95
C LYS A 166 -28.67 4.40 -13.73
N LEU A 167 -28.01 3.88 -12.70
CA LEU A 167 -28.14 2.47 -12.30
C LEU A 167 -29.57 2.20 -11.84
N ASN A 168 -30.15 3.05 -10.99
CA ASN A 168 -31.56 2.96 -10.60
C ASN A 168 -32.51 3.01 -11.80
N GLN A 169 -32.29 3.92 -12.77
CA GLN A 169 -33.10 3.99 -14.01
C GLN A 169 -32.96 2.74 -14.89
N LEU A 170 -31.78 2.12 -14.92
CA LEU A 170 -31.55 0.86 -15.64
C LEU A 170 -32.14 -0.35 -14.91
N GLU A 171 -32.17 -0.33 -13.57
CA GLU A 171 -32.86 -1.35 -12.76
C GLU A 171 -34.38 -1.22 -12.88
N GLU A 172 -34.95 -0.01 -12.85
CA GLU A 172 -36.38 0.25 -13.11
C GLU A 172 -36.78 -0.22 -14.52
N ALA A 173 -36.04 0.18 -15.57
CA ALA A 173 -36.28 -0.28 -16.93
C ALA A 173 -36.09 -1.81 -17.09
N GLY A 174 -35.14 -2.41 -16.36
CA GLY A 174 -34.94 -3.85 -16.32
C GLY A 174 -36.10 -4.58 -15.63
N LEU A 175 -36.64 -4.03 -14.54
CA LEU A 175 -37.81 -4.54 -13.84
C LEU A 175 -39.07 -4.45 -14.70
N ASP A 176 -39.25 -3.38 -15.47
CA ASP A 176 -40.34 -3.25 -16.46
C ASP A 176 -40.23 -4.28 -17.58
N VAL A 177 -39.02 -4.56 -18.11
CA VAL A 177 -38.81 -5.65 -19.08
C VAL A 177 -39.09 -7.03 -18.45
N VAL A 178 -38.77 -7.23 -17.17
CA VAL A 178 -39.15 -8.45 -16.42
C VAL A 178 -40.66 -8.53 -16.16
N GLY A 179 -41.35 -7.40 -15.97
CA GLY A 179 -42.81 -7.33 -15.86
C GLY A 179 -43.53 -7.62 -17.19
N LEU A 180 -43.03 -7.05 -18.28
CA LEU A 180 -43.52 -7.30 -19.65
C LEU A 180 -43.29 -8.75 -20.06
N THR A 181 -42.13 -9.35 -19.77
CA THR A 181 -41.88 -10.76 -20.08
C THR A 181 -42.71 -11.71 -19.21
N LYS A 182 -42.96 -11.40 -17.94
CA LYS A 182 -43.93 -12.14 -17.10
C LYS A 182 -45.35 -12.07 -17.63
N SER A 183 -45.86 -10.87 -17.92
CA SER A 183 -47.22 -10.72 -18.50
C SER A 183 -47.35 -11.34 -19.89
N LEU A 184 -46.28 -11.39 -20.70
CA LEU A 184 -46.22 -12.17 -21.93
C LEU A 184 -46.21 -13.68 -21.69
N GLN A 185 -45.69 -14.17 -20.57
CA GLN A 185 -45.80 -15.57 -20.17
C GLN A 185 -47.21 -15.89 -19.64
N ASP A 186 -47.75 -15.06 -18.74
CA ASP A 186 -49.11 -15.21 -18.20
C ASP A 186 -50.17 -15.22 -19.33
N THR A 187 -50.03 -14.34 -20.32
CA THR A 187 -50.91 -14.31 -21.50
C THR A 187 -50.72 -15.50 -22.43
N ARG A 188 -49.51 -16.07 -22.55
CA ARG A 188 -49.28 -17.36 -23.24
C ARG A 188 -49.91 -18.53 -22.49
N GLU A 189 -49.88 -18.53 -21.16
CA GLU A 189 -50.53 -19.56 -20.34
C GLU A 189 -52.07 -19.44 -20.41
N LEU A 190 -52.61 -18.22 -20.41
CA LEU A 190 -54.03 -17.94 -20.68
C LEU A 190 -54.46 -18.35 -22.10
N LEU A 191 -53.64 -18.09 -23.12
CA LEU A 191 -53.86 -18.62 -24.48
C LEU A 191 -53.87 -20.15 -24.47
N ALA A 192 -52.85 -20.79 -23.88
CA ALA A 192 -52.77 -22.24 -23.82
C ALA A 192 -53.94 -22.88 -23.04
N THR A 193 -54.48 -22.22 -22.01
CA THR A 193 -55.73 -22.68 -21.34
C THR A 193 -56.95 -22.51 -22.25
N SER A 194 -57.07 -21.37 -22.94
CA SER A 194 -58.16 -21.08 -23.87
C SER A 194 -58.17 -22.02 -25.08
N GLU A 195 -57.00 -22.38 -25.61
CA GLU A 195 -56.85 -23.39 -26.66
C GLU A 195 -57.26 -24.79 -26.17
N ARG A 196 -56.91 -25.16 -24.93
CA ARG A 196 -57.38 -26.40 -24.29
C ARG A 196 -58.90 -26.40 -24.09
N GLU A 197 -59.49 -25.26 -23.74
CA GLU A 197 -60.94 -25.05 -23.65
C GLU A 197 -61.62 -25.20 -25.03
N VAL A 198 -61.10 -24.54 -26.07
CA VAL A 198 -61.59 -24.65 -27.45
C VAL A 198 -61.48 -26.08 -27.96
N ALA A 199 -60.35 -26.76 -27.75
CA ALA A 199 -60.20 -28.17 -28.12
C ALA A 199 -61.16 -29.09 -27.32
N ARG A 200 -61.43 -28.79 -26.04
CA ARG A 200 -62.44 -29.50 -25.22
C ARG A 200 -63.85 -29.31 -25.78
N LEU A 201 -64.20 -28.10 -26.21
CA LEU A 201 -65.49 -27.76 -26.82
C LEU A 201 -65.64 -28.37 -28.21
N GLN A 202 -64.65 -28.23 -29.10
CA GLN A 202 -64.63 -28.89 -30.41
C GLN A 202 -64.78 -30.41 -30.30
N ARG A 203 -64.08 -31.06 -29.36
CA ARG A 203 -64.27 -32.50 -29.09
C ARG A 203 -65.68 -32.81 -28.56
N ARG A 204 -66.31 -31.92 -27.77
CA ARG A 204 -67.70 -32.07 -27.30
C ARG A 204 -68.70 -31.93 -28.47
N GLU A 205 -68.42 -31.02 -29.39
CA GLU A 205 -69.24 -30.73 -30.57
C GLU A 205 -69.12 -31.81 -31.65
N GLN A 206 -67.92 -32.27 -31.97
CA GLN A 206 -67.70 -33.47 -32.80
C GLN A 206 -68.41 -34.71 -32.22
N ARG A 207 -68.50 -34.83 -30.88
CA ARG A 207 -69.28 -35.89 -30.22
C ARG A 207 -70.79 -35.64 -30.22
N ARG A 208 -71.27 -34.41 -30.45
CA ARG A 208 -72.67 -34.12 -30.77
C ARG A 208 -72.95 -34.47 -32.24
N LEU A 209 -72.15 -33.97 -33.17
CA LEU A 209 -72.24 -34.28 -34.61
C LEU A 209 -72.26 -35.79 -34.86
N ARG A 210 -71.29 -36.55 -34.33
CA ARG A 210 -71.25 -38.03 -34.44
C ARG A 210 -72.41 -38.78 -33.76
N ARG A 211 -73.22 -38.13 -32.93
CA ARG A 211 -74.49 -38.69 -32.41
C ARG A 211 -75.66 -38.33 -33.31
N LEU A 212 -75.66 -37.09 -33.80
CA LEU A 212 -76.65 -36.52 -34.72
C LEU A 212 -76.62 -37.22 -36.09
N GLU A 213 -75.43 -37.46 -36.65
CA GLU A 213 -75.15 -38.31 -37.84
C GLU A 213 -75.67 -39.75 -37.74
N ARG A 214 -75.97 -40.22 -36.52
CA ARG A 214 -76.42 -41.59 -36.23
C ARG A 214 -77.90 -41.68 -35.86
N LEU A 215 -78.63 -40.56 -35.96
CA LEU A 215 -80.07 -40.55 -35.76
C LEU A 215 -80.78 -41.12 -37.01
N ARG A 216 -81.59 -42.15 -36.78
CA ARG A 216 -82.51 -42.74 -37.76
C ARG A 216 -83.94 -42.39 -37.37
N CYS A 217 -84.80 -42.17 -38.35
CA CYS A 217 -86.22 -42.00 -38.07
C CYS A 217 -86.80 -43.33 -37.55
N GLN A 218 -87.40 -43.34 -36.36
CA GLN A 218 -87.92 -44.56 -35.73
C GLN A 218 -89.06 -45.24 -36.51
N LYS A 219 -89.74 -44.53 -37.43
CA LYS A 219 -90.84 -45.07 -38.25
C LYS A 219 -90.39 -45.62 -39.63
N CYS A 220 -89.21 -45.28 -40.14
CA CYS A 220 -88.77 -45.70 -41.48
C CYS A 220 -87.28 -46.08 -41.59
N LEU A 221 -86.51 -46.02 -40.49
CA LEU A 221 -85.12 -46.49 -40.35
C LEU A 221 -84.04 -45.87 -41.26
N VAL A 222 -84.40 -44.97 -42.18
CA VAL A 222 -83.46 -44.19 -43.01
C VAL A 222 -82.58 -43.31 -42.11
N ASN A 223 -81.28 -43.21 -42.42
CA ASN A 223 -80.35 -42.24 -41.81
C ASN A 223 -80.80 -40.82 -42.16
N ILE A 224 -80.86 -39.92 -41.19
CA ILE A 224 -81.21 -38.51 -41.45
C ILE A 224 -79.93 -37.73 -41.74
N ASP A 225 -79.61 -37.49 -43.01
CA ASP A 225 -78.46 -36.66 -43.41
C ASP A 225 -78.72 -35.18 -43.13
N LEU A 226 -78.38 -34.75 -41.92
CA LEU A 226 -78.57 -33.38 -41.41
C LEU A 226 -77.85 -32.29 -42.22
N GLY A 227 -76.95 -32.68 -43.13
CA GLY A 227 -76.37 -31.77 -44.13
C GLY A 227 -77.44 -31.10 -45.02
N GLN A 228 -78.58 -31.75 -45.25
CA GLN A 228 -79.72 -31.15 -45.96
C GLN A 228 -80.51 -30.19 -45.07
N LEU A 229 -80.66 -30.48 -43.77
CA LEU A 229 -81.35 -29.61 -42.80
C LEU A 229 -80.63 -28.28 -42.57
N ARG A 230 -79.31 -28.20 -42.81
CA ARG A 230 -78.59 -26.90 -42.80
C ARG A 230 -78.97 -25.98 -43.98
N LYS A 231 -79.72 -26.45 -44.98
CA LYS A 231 -80.36 -25.59 -46.02
C LYS A 231 -81.80 -25.21 -45.71
N ILE A 232 -82.38 -25.72 -44.61
CA ILE A 232 -83.79 -25.52 -44.23
C ILE A 232 -83.93 -24.54 -43.05
N ILE A 233 -82.85 -24.26 -42.30
CA ILE A 233 -82.88 -23.41 -41.10
C ILE A 233 -82.91 -21.90 -41.42
N ASP A 234 -82.61 -21.48 -42.65
CA ASP A 234 -82.54 -20.05 -43.04
C ASP A 234 -83.80 -19.53 -43.82
N VAL A 235 -84.85 -20.33 -44.03
CA VAL A 235 -86.07 -19.92 -44.80
C VAL A 235 -87.37 -20.54 -44.21
N ASN A 236 -88.47 -19.76 -44.18
CA ASN A 236 -89.77 -20.11 -43.58
C ASN A 236 -90.87 -20.62 -44.58
N GLU A 237 -91.90 -21.27 -44.02
CA GLU A 237 -93.34 -21.39 -44.45
C GLU A 237 -93.87 -22.45 -45.51
N SER A 238 -94.91 -23.25 -45.12
CA SER A 238 -95.92 -24.07 -45.90
C SER A 238 -95.65 -25.55 -46.35
N THR A 239 -96.58 -26.53 -46.65
CA THR A 239 -97.99 -26.94 -46.22
C THR A 239 -98.48 -28.33 -46.82
N MET A 240 -99.11 -29.23 -46.00
CA MET A 240 -100.29 -30.17 -46.25
C MET A 240 -100.34 -31.32 -47.35
N ASP A 241 -101.31 -32.27 -47.42
CA ASP A 241 -101.84 -33.30 -46.44
C ASP A 241 -102.88 -34.41 -47.00
N MET A 242 -103.20 -35.47 -46.21
CA MET A 242 -104.39 -36.42 -46.15
C MET A 242 -104.71 -37.62 -47.17
N SER A 243 -105.81 -38.45 -46.99
CA SER A 243 -106.04 -39.90 -47.49
C SER A 243 -107.50 -40.61 -47.47
N GLN A 244 -107.79 -41.84 -48.08
CA GLN A 244 -108.93 -42.93 -47.96
C GLN A 244 -110.16 -43.10 -49.02
N SER A 245 -111.13 -44.10 -49.23
CA SER A 245 -111.76 -45.41 -48.68
C SER A 245 -112.68 -46.35 -49.67
N GLU A 246 -113.57 -47.35 -49.27
CA GLU A 246 -114.22 -48.56 -50.05
C GLU A 246 -115.77 -49.09 -49.79
N LEU A 247 -116.51 -50.00 -50.61
CA LEU A 247 -117.56 -51.12 -50.22
C LEU A 247 -118.86 -51.67 -51.14
N PRO A 248 -119.92 -52.57 -50.74
CA PRO A 248 -120.86 -53.53 -51.58
C PRO A 248 -122.41 -54.03 -51.22
N SER A 249 -123.28 -54.84 -52.01
CA SER A 249 -124.63 -55.61 -51.66
C SER A 249 -125.55 -56.49 -52.73
N ASN A 250 -126.64 -57.35 -52.41
CA ASN A 250 -127.64 -58.25 -53.25
C ASN A 250 -128.94 -58.95 -52.50
N LEU A 251 -130.01 -59.83 -52.85
CA LEU A 251 -130.93 -60.49 -53.96
C LEU A 251 -132.17 -61.52 -53.53
N SER A 252 -133.29 -61.92 -54.32
CA SER A 252 -134.17 -63.25 -54.40
C SER A 252 -135.82 -63.44 -54.27
N SER A 253 -136.59 -64.47 -54.89
CA SER A 253 -137.90 -65.30 -54.46
C SER A 253 -139.10 -65.85 -55.47
N PRO A 254 -139.89 -67.03 -55.29
CA PRO A 254 -141.12 -67.61 -56.10
C PRO A 254 -142.33 -68.58 -55.51
N ALA A 255 -143.46 -69.07 -56.22
CA ALA A 255 -144.62 -70.07 -55.79
C ALA A 255 -145.72 -70.75 -56.82
N THR A 256 -146.77 -71.63 -56.46
CA THR A 256 -147.76 -72.54 -57.32
C THR A 256 -149.21 -73.09 -56.76
N ASN A 257 -150.18 -73.80 -57.53
CA ASN A 257 -151.20 -74.96 -57.20
C ASN A 257 -152.64 -75.27 -57.97
N SER A 258 -153.52 -76.31 -57.64
CA SER A 258 -154.82 -76.93 -58.32
C SER A 258 -156.02 -77.49 -57.38
N SER A 259 -157.19 -78.26 -57.57
CA SER A 259 -158.01 -79.23 -58.52
C SER A 259 -159.65 -79.22 -58.36
N GLU A 260 -160.72 -80.12 -58.50
CA GLU A 260 -161.18 -81.61 -58.64
C GLU A 260 -162.76 -81.92 -59.06
N ALA A 261 -163.43 -83.16 -59.05
CA ALA A 261 -164.87 -83.52 -59.59
C ALA A 261 -165.74 -84.86 -59.20
N PHE A 262 -167.09 -85.09 -59.62
CA PHE A 262 -168.06 -86.33 -59.76
C PHE A 262 -169.55 -86.40 -59.17
N GLN A 263 -170.65 -86.67 -59.98
CA GLN A 263 -171.85 -87.57 -59.69
C GLN A 263 -172.98 -87.69 -60.80
N VAL A 264 -173.02 -88.83 -61.52
CA VAL A 264 -174.11 -89.86 -61.71
C VAL A 264 -175.51 -89.53 -62.29
N ASP A 265 -176.14 -90.32 -63.19
CA ASP A 265 -175.73 -90.99 -64.46
C ASP A 265 -176.86 -91.86 -65.08
N LEU A 266 -177.74 -92.48 -64.27
CA LEU A 266 -178.55 -93.62 -64.75
C LEU A 266 -179.77 -93.29 -65.64
N GLN A 267 -180.35 -92.09 -65.52
CA GLN A 267 -181.45 -91.67 -66.41
C GLN A 267 -180.95 -91.15 -67.78
N ASN A 268 -179.67 -90.79 -67.86
CA ASN A 268 -179.00 -90.40 -69.10
C ASN A 268 -179.04 -91.56 -70.12
N VAL A 269 -178.79 -92.80 -69.67
CA VAL A 269 -178.53 -93.99 -70.49
C VAL A 269 -179.59 -94.28 -71.57
N TYR A 270 -180.89 -94.14 -71.26
CA TYR A 270 -181.95 -94.48 -72.22
C TYR A 270 -182.23 -93.37 -73.25
N ALA A 271 -182.06 -92.09 -72.88
CA ALA A 271 -182.11 -90.99 -73.85
C ALA A 271 -180.83 -90.95 -74.71
N GLN A 272 -179.68 -91.27 -74.11
CA GLN A 272 -178.40 -91.38 -74.79
C GLN A 272 -178.41 -92.43 -75.91
N LEU A 273 -179.21 -93.50 -75.84
CA LEU A 273 -179.07 -94.62 -76.78
C LEU A 273 -179.57 -94.28 -78.21
N ASP A 274 -180.66 -93.53 -78.35
CA ASP A 274 -181.08 -93.01 -79.66
C ASP A 274 -180.35 -91.72 -80.06
N ALA A 275 -179.91 -90.89 -79.10
CA ALA A 275 -179.05 -89.74 -79.35
C ALA A 275 -177.69 -90.17 -79.95
N MET A 276 -177.00 -91.11 -79.28
CA MET A 276 -175.76 -91.76 -79.75
C MET A 276 -175.90 -92.29 -81.18
N LYS A 277 -177.08 -92.73 -81.59
CA LYS A 277 -177.30 -93.32 -82.92
C LYS A 277 -177.28 -92.27 -84.04
N GLN A 278 -177.59 -91.02 -83.73
CA GLN A 278 -177.40 -89.88 -84.64
C GLN A 278 -175.99 -89.27 -84.46
N GLU A 279 -175.55 -89.06 -83.22
CA GLU A 279 -174.23 -88.54 -82.88
C GLU A 279 -173.11 -89.39 -83.50
N TRP A 280 -173.20 -90.72 -83.47
CA TRP A 280 -172.22 -91.62 -84.08
C TRP A 280 -172.11 -91.46 -85.61
N GLN A 281 -173.18 -91.02 -86.31
CA GLN A 281 -173.10 -90.69 -87.74
C GLN A 281 -172.50 -89.30 -88.01
N GLU A 282 -172.41 -88.44 -86.99
CA GLU A 282 -171.76 -87.13 -87.03
C GLU A 282 -170.28 -87.25 -86.61
N GLU A 283 -169.99 -87.99 -85.55
CA GLU A 283 -168.63 -88.39 -85.14
C GLU A 283 -167.92 -89.16 -86.23
N LYS A 284 -168.59 -90.12 -86.90
CA LYS A 284 -167.99 -90.84 -88.04
C LYS A 284 -167.61 -89.92 -89.21
N ARG A 285 -168.22 -88.74 -89.34
CA ARG A 285 -167.77 -87.68 -90.26
C ARG A 285 -166.60 -86.88 -89.68
N ARG A 286 -166.65 -86.47 -88.41
CA ARG A 286 -165.55 -85.75 -87.74
C ARG A 286 -164.25 -86.54 -87.72
N LEU A 287 -164.28 -87.80 -87.26
CA LEU A 287 -163.11 -88.68 -87.13
C LEU A 287 -162.42 -88.95 -88.48
N LEU A 288 -163.16 -88.94 -89.60
CA LEU A 288 -162.57 -89.03 -90.94
C LEU A 288 -161.88 -87.73 -91.39
N GLY A 289 -162.34 -86.57 -90.94
CA GLY A 289 -161.66 -85.29 -91.13
C GLY A 289 -160.41 -85.15 -90.23
N GLU A 290 -160.54 -85.48 -88.96
CA GLU A 290 -159.45 -85.43 -87.97
C GLU A 290 -158.30 -86.38 -88.35
N LYS A 291 -158.59 -87.57 -88.90
CA LYS A 291 -157.56 -88.49 -89.41
C LYS A 291 -156.71 -87.88 -90.53
N ALA A 292 -157.28 -87.05 -91.40
CA ALA A 292 -156.52 -86.38 -92.46
C ALA A 292 -155.53 -85.37 -91.88
N VAL A 293 -155.97 -84.54 -90.92
CA VAL A 293 -155.11 -83.56 -90.24
C VAL A 293 -153.94 -84.24 -89.51
N LEU A 294 -154.20 -85.35 -88.81
CA LEU A 294 -153.17 -86.10 -88.10
C LEU A 294 -152.13 -86.77 -89.03
N GLU A 295 -152.51 -87.16 -90.25
CA GLU A 295 -151.56 -87.69 -91.23
C GLU A 295 -150.62 -86.60 -91.78
N ASP A 296 -151.09 -85.36 -91.96
CA ASP A 296 -150.24 -84.21 -92.33
C ASP A 296 -149.28 -83.81 -91.20
N GLU A 297 -149.74 -83.74 -89.96
CA GLU A 297 -148.88 -83.38 -88.82
C GLU A 297 -147.81 -84.45 -88.54
N ALA A 298 -148.13 -85.73 -88.70
CA ALA A 298 -147.18 -86.83 -88.60
C ALA A 298 -146.10 -86.81 -89.70
N ASN A 299 -146.34 -86.12 -90.82
CA ASN A 299 -145.35 -85.93 -91.88
C ASN A 299 -144.44 -84.71 -91.65
N ARG A 300 -144.93 -83.64 -91.01
CA ARG A 300 -144.12 -82.48 -90.60
C ARG A 300 -142.97 -82.88 -89.66
N ILE A 301 -143.28 -83.62 -88.59
CA ILE A 301 -142.31 -84.05 -87.56
C ILE A 301 -141.20 -84.94 -88.14
N LYS A 302 -141.49 -85.73 -89.19
CA LYS A 302 -140.48 -86.60 -89.86
C LYS A 302 -139.40 -85.82 -90.61
N MET A 303 -139.63 -84.58 -91.02
CA MET A 303 -138.58 -83.74 -91.62
C MET A 303 -137.69 -83.11 -90.55
N GLU A 304 -138.27 -82.57 -89.48
CA GLU A 304 -137.54 -81.98 -88.35
C GLU A 304 -136.54 -82.99 -87.73
N ALA A 305 -136.99 -84.24 -87.56
CA ALA A 305 -136.17 -85.34 -87.05
C ALA A 305 -134.99 -85.76 -87.97
N ARG A 306 -134.96 -85.34 -89.24
CA ARG A 306 -133.81 -85.57 -90.14
C ARG A 306 -132.76 -84.47 -89.98
N ASN A 307 -133.17 -83.21 -89.97
CA ASN A 307 -132.26 -82.05 -89.94
C ASN A 307 -131.36 -82.07 -88.69
N ALA A 308 -131.94 -82.33 -87.51
CA ALA A 308 -131.20 -82.43 -86.24
C ALA A 308 -130.10 -83.51 -86.23
N LYS A 309 -130.18 -84.51 -87.14
CA LYS A 309 -129.24 -85.64 -87.20
C LYS A 309 -127.99 -85.35 -88.03
N GLU A 310 -127.98 -84.28 -88.83
CA GLU A 310 -126.80 -83.84 -89.59
C GLU A 310 -125.92 -82.86 -88.81
N GLU A 311 -126.53 -81.98 -88.00
CA GLU A 311 -125.81 -80.98 -87.20
C GLU A 311 -124.89 -81.63 -86.16
N PHE A 312 -125.36 -82.69 -85.50
CA PHE A 312 -124.59 -83.44 -84.49
C PHE A 312 -123.26 -83.98 -85.03
N LYS A 313 -123.19 -84.34 -86.33
CA LYS A 313 -121.93 -84.81 -86.94
C LYS A 313 -120.90 -83.70 -87.09
N ARG A 314 -121.32 -82.48 -87.45
CA ARG A 314 -120.41 -81.34 -87.67
C ARG A 314 -119.73 -80.86 -86.39
N ALA A 315 -120.41 -80.99 -85.23
CA ALA A 315 -119.85 -80.61 -83.93
C ALA A 315 -118.70 -81.52 -83.46
N SER A 316 -118.71 -82.81 -83.82
CA SER A 316 -117.70 -83.79 -83.39
C SER A 316 -116.30 -83.45 -83.90
N ASP A 317 -116.16 -83.11 -85.17
CA ASP A 317 -114.85 -82.96 -85.82
C ASP A 317 -114.13 -81.65 -85.46
N ALA A 318 -114.88 -80.61 -85.06
CA ALA A 318 -114.31 -79.36 -84.56
C ALA A 318 -113.51 -79.56 -83.24
N ASN A 319 -114.05 -80.37 -82.32
CA ASN A 319 -113.49 -80.63 -80.99
C ASN A 319 -112.20 -81.48 -81.01
N ARG A 320 -111.84 -82.07 -82.17
CA ARG A 320 -110.57 -82.78 -82.35
C ARG A 320 -109.41 -81.86 -82.75
N LYS A 321 -109.66 -80.75 -83.44
CA LYS A 321 -108.60 -79.82 -83.86
C LYS A 321 -108.11 -78.94 -82.71
N THR A 322 -109.03 -78.31 -81.98
CA THR A 322 -108.72 -77.38 -80.87
C THR A 322 -107.76 -77.97 -79.84
N LYS A 323 -107.99 -79.22 -79.41
CA LYS A 323 -107.15 -79.92 -78.44
C LYS A 323 -105.70 -80.10 -78.89
N ALA A 324 -105.47 -80.32 -80.19
CA ALA A 324 -104.13 -80.53 -80.74
C ALA A 324 -103.30 -79.23 -80.80
N ASP A 325 -103.96 -78.08 -80.98
CA ASP A 325 -103.27 -76.78 -81.02
C ASP A 325 -103.00 -76.25 -79.61
N SER A 326 -103.95 -76.38 -78.66
CA SER A 326 -103.69 -76.08 -77.25
C SER A 326 -102.55 -76.90 -76.65
N GLN A 327 -102.37 -78.17 -77.08
CA GLN A 327 -101.22 -78.97 -76.67
C GLN A 327 -99.89 -78.38 -77.18
N LYS A 328 -99.81 -77.91 -78.44
CA LYS A 328 -98.59 -77.26 -78.98
C LYS A 328 -98.24 -75.97 -78.25
N GLU A 329 -99.23 -75.20 -77.83
CA GLU A 329 -99.03 -73.97 -77.06
C GLU A 329 -98.52 -74.26 -75.64
N VAL A 330 -99.04 -75.30 -74.99
CA VAL A 330 -98.52 -75.78 -73.70
C VAL A 330 -97.09 -76.31 -73.84
N GLU A 331 -96.74 -77.04 -74.90
CA GLU A 331 -95.35 -77.47 -75.15
C GLU A 331 -94.40 -76.27 -75.35
N LYS A 332 -94.79 -75.27 -76.15
CA LYS A 332 -94.02 -74.02 -76.31
C LYS A 332 -93.86 -73.24 -75.01
N ALA A 333 -94.90 -73.19 -74.18
CA ALA A 333 -94.84 -72.53 -72.88
C ALA A 333 -93.85 -73.26 -71.95
N LYS A 334 -93.83 -74.60 -71.96
CA LYS A 334 -92.82 -75.38 -71.22
C LYS A 334 -91.40 -75.09 -71.69
N THR A 335 -91.14 -75.05 -73.00
CA THR A 335 -89.78 -74.78 -73.51
C THR A 335 -89.32 -73.37 -73.11
N ILE A 336 -90.18 -72.36 -73.27
CA ILE A 336 -89.86 -70.98 -72.85
C ILE A 336 -89.63 -70.89 -71.34
N ILE A 337 -90.39 -71.64 -70.53
CA ILE A 337 -90.16 -71.71 -69.08
C ILE A 337 -88.83 -72.39 -68.76
N SER A 338 -88.48 -73.52 -69.40
CA SER A 338 -87.17 -74.15 -69.19
C SER A 338 -86.00 -73.28 -69.64
N ASP A 339 -86.16 -72.57 -70.75
CA ASP A 339 -85.14 -71.65 -71.27
C ASP A 339 -84.91 -70.51 -70.26
N LEU A 340 -85.98 -69.84 -69.82
CA LEU A 340 -85.93 -68.80 -68.78
C LEU A 340 -85.42 -69.34 -67.43
N GLU A 341 -85.72 -70.58 -67.06
CA GLU A 341 -85.15 -71.22 -65.87
C GLU A 341 -83.65 -71.47 -66.01
N THR A 342 -83.14 -71.80 -67.21
CA THR A 342 -81.69 -71.89 -67.45
C THR A 342 -81.02 -70.53 -67.46
N GLU A 343 -81.62 -69.49 -68.06
CA GLU A 343 -81.12 -68.11 -68.00
C GLU A 343 -81.07 -67.60 -66.55
N LEU A 344 -82.13 -67.83 -65.77
CA LEU A 344 -82.20 -67.51 -64.35
C LEU A 344 -81.12 -68.26 -63.55
N GLN A 345 -80.82 -69.51 -63.89
CA GLN A 345 -79.71 -70.27 -63.29
C GLN A 345 -78.35 -69.70 -63.68
N VAL A 346 -78.15 -69.32 -64.96
CA VAL A 346 -76.91 -68.69 -65.45
C VAL A 346 -76.67 -67.35 -64.77
N GLU A 347 -77.65 -66.46 -64.69
CA GLU A 347 -77.51 -65.17 -63.99
C GLU A 347 -77.35 -65.36 -62.46
N ARG A 348 -77.99 -66.37 -61.85
CA ARG A 348 -77.70 -66.74 -60.45
C ARG A 348 -76.27 -67.26 -60.27
N MET A 349 -75.70 -67.99 -61.23
CA MET A 349 -74.30 -68.39 -61.21
C MET A 349 -73.36 -67.20 -61.43
N ARG A 350 -73.69 -66.29 -62.35
CA ARG A 350 -72.96 -65.05 -62.62
C ARG A 350 -72.92 -64.13 -61.40
N LEU A 351 -74.05 -63.92 -60.73
CA LEU A 351 -74.11 -63.14 -59.49
C LEU A 351 -73.29 -63.78 -58.35
N ARG A 352 -73.23 -65.11 -58.29
CA ARG A 352 -72.33 -65.82 -57.35
C ARG A 352 -70.86 -65.62 -57.72
N GLN A 353 -70.50 -65.72 -59.01
CA GLN A 353 -69.15 -65.45 -59.50
C GLN A 353 -68.72 -64.01 -59.17
N MET A 354 -69.50 -63.01 -59.58
CA MET A 354 -69.28 -61.59 -59.25
C MET A 354 -69.18 -61.36 -57.73
N SER A 355 -69.96 -62.06 -56.91
CA SER A 355 -69.87 -61.97 -55.44
C SER A 355 -68.56 -62.56 -54.91
N THR A 356 -68.08 -63.69 -55.44
CA THR A 356 -66.76 -64.25 -55.06
C THR A 356 -65.59 -63.41 -55.58
N GLU A 357 -65.72 -62.79 -56.75
CA GLU A 357 -64.73 -61.85 -57.29
C GLU A 357 -64.68 -60.56 -56.46
N HIS A 358 -65.83 -60.01 -56.06
CA HIS A 358 -65.90 -58.87 -55.15
C HIS A 358 -65.26 -59.19 -53.79
N GLN A 359 -65.48 -60.39 -53.25
CA GLN A 359 -64.83 -60.85 -52.01
C GLN A 359 -63.31 -61.00 -52.17
N ARG A 360 -62.82 -61.54 -53.30
CA ARG A 360 -61.38 -61.61 -53.60
C ARG A 360 -60.75 -60.22 -53.74
N LEU A 361 -61.34 -59.33 -54.54
CA LEU A 361 -60.88 -57.95 -54.70
C LEU A 361 -60.93 -57.15 -53.39
N GLN A 362 -61.89 -57.45 -52.50
CA GLN A 362 -61.91 -56.89 -51.15
C GLN A 362 -60.74 -57.42 -50.30
N GLN A 363 -60.48 -58.73 -50.32
CA GLN A 363 -59.33 -59.33 -49.61
C GLN A 363 -58.00 -58.79 -50.12
N GLU A 364 -57.80 -58.74 -51.43
CA GLU A 364 -56.62 -58.15 -52.09
C GLU A 364 -56.44 -56.67 -51.71
N ARG A 365 -57.52 -55.87 -51.71
CA ARG A 365 -57.50 -54.49 -51.22
C ARG A 365 -57.14 -54.40 -49.73
N GLU A 366 -57.65 -55.29 -48.90
CA GLU A 366 -57.34 -55.34 -47.46
C GLU A 366 -55.91 -55.81 -47.18
N ASP A 367 -55.33 -56.67 -48.04
CA ASP A 367 -53.91 -57.04 -47.99
C ASP A 367 -53.01 -55.91 -48.46
N VAL A 368 -53.33 -55.23 -49.57
CA VAL A 368 -52.60 -54.04 -50.03
C VAL A 368 -52.67 -52.91 -48.99
N ALA A 369 -53.83 -52.68 -48.35
CA ALA A 369 -53.95 -51.71 -47.26
C ALA A 369 -53.07 -52.08 -46.05
N ARG A 370 -53.00 -53.38 -45.69
CA ARG A 370 -52.10 -53.88 -44.63
C ARG A 370 -50.62 -53.78 -45.03
N GLN A 371 -50.27 -53.94 -46.31
CA GLN A 371 -48.92 -53.72 -46.81
C GLN A 371 -48.52 -52.25 -46.74
N ILE A 372 -49.40 -51.34 -47.20
CA ILE A 372 -49.19 -49.88 -47.10
C ILE A 372 -48.96 -49.48 -45.64
N GLN A 373 -49.85 -49.88 -44.72
CA GLN A 373 -49.72 -49.59 -43.28
C GLN A 373 -48.41 -50.10 -42.66
N ARG A 374 -47.90 -51.25 -43.11
CA ARG A 374 -46.56 -51.74 -42.71
C ARG A 374 -45.47 -50.82 -43.24
N THR A 375 -45.47 -50.52 -44.55
CA THR A 375 -44.47 -49.62 -45.13
C THR A 375 -44.52 -48.20 -44.56
N GLU A 376 -45.70 -47.71 -44.16
CA GLU A 376 -45.86 -46.44 -43.45
C GLU A 376 -45.21 -46.50 -42.06
N ALA A 377 -45.43 -47.57 -41.30
CA ALA A 377 -44.78 -47.80 -40.01
C ALA A 377 -43.25 -47.97 -40.15
N ASP A 378 -42.78 -48.75 -41.13
CA ASP A 378 -41.35 -48.92 -41.44
C ASP A 378 -40.69 -47.59 -41.82
N ILE A 379 -41.38 -46.75 -42.61
CA ILE A 379 -40.94 -45.39 -42.95
C ILE A 379 -40.93 -44.48 -41.71
N GLU A 380 -41.87 -44.62 -40.78
CA GLU A 380 -41.84 -43.92 -39.50
C GLU A 380 -40.71 -44.39 -38.57
N ASP A 381 -40.39 -45.68 -38.55
CA ASP A 381 -39.23 -46.23 -37.83
C ASP A 381 -37.93 -45.72 -38.44
N VAL A 382 -37.78 -45.71 -39.76
CA VAL A 382 -36.61 -45.14 -40.45
C VAL A 382 -36.51 -43.62 -40.22
N LYS A 383 -37.62 -42.88 -40.23
CA LYS A 383 -37.62 -41.45 -39.83
C LYS A 383 -37.17 -41.27 -38.38
N ARG A 384 -37.67 -42.08 -37.45
CA ARG A 384 -37.29 -42.03 -36.02
C ARG A 384 -35.81 -42.38 -35.82
N GLN A 385 -35.28 -43.36 -36.55
CA GLN A 385 -33.84 -43.69 -36.57
C GLN A 385 -32.99 -42.55 -37.16
N LEU A 386 -33.41 -41.97 -38.29
CA LEU A 386 -32.72 -40.84 -38.91
C LEU A 386 -32.71 -39.58 -38.03
N HIS A 387 -33.79 -39.34 -37.26
CA HIS A 387 -33.82 -38.26 -36.29
C HIS A 387 -32.85 -38.50 -35.12
N LYS A 388 -32.78 -39.73 -34.59
CA LYS A 388 -31.78 -40.11 -33.56
C LYS A 388 -30.35 -39.96 -34.07
N ALA A 389 -30.01 -40.54 -35.21
CA ALA A 389 -28.67 -40.43 -35.81
C ALA A 389 -28.28 -38.97 -36.10
N LYS A 390 -29.26 -38.10 -36.42
CA LYS A 390 -29.02 -36.66 -36.52
C LYS A 390 -28.74 -36.00 -35.16
N GLN A 391 -29.48 -36.35 -34.11
CA GLN A 391 -29.24 -35.85 -32.75
C GLN A 391 -27.86 -36.29 -32.25
N GLU A 392 -27.56 -37.58 -32.34
CA GLU A 392 -26.26 -38.18 -32.02
C GLU A 392 -25.10 -37.49 -32.77
N ASN A 393 -25.27 -37.17 -34.06
CA ASN A 393 -24.25 -36.44 -34.81
C ASN A 393 -24.11 -34.96 -34.39
N HIS A 394 -25.19 -34.28 -34.00
CA HIS A 394 -25.09 -32.91 -33.45
C HIS A 394 -24.44 -32.91 -32.05
N GLU A 395 -24.70 -33.93 -31.25
CA GLU A 395 -24.07 -34.15 -29.94
C GLU A 395 -22.56 -34.38 -30.11
N LEU A 396 -22.16 -35.29 -31.01
CA LEU A 396 -20.74 -35.54 -31.36
C LEU A 396 -20.05 -34.30 -31.97
N GLU A 397 -20.74 -33.52 -32.83
CA GLU A 397 -20.19 -32.24 -33.33
C GLU A 397 -19.94 -31.24 -32.19
N ASN A 398 -20.81 -31.19 -31.18
CA ASN A 398 -20.64 -30.32 -30.02
C ASN A 398 -19.52 -30.83 -29.10
N GLU A 399 -19.45 -32.13 -28.82
CA GLU A 399 -18.32 -32.74 -28.09
C GLU A 399 -16.99 -32.47 -28.79
N LEU A 400 -16.92 -32.55 -30.13
CA LEU A 400 -15.71 -32.23 -30.88
C LEU A 400 -15.33 -30.73 -30.79
N ARG A 401 -16.31 -29.82 -30.80
CA ARG A 401 -16.09 -28.38 -30.56
C ARG A 401 -15.61 -28.11 -29.14
N GLU A 402 -16.19 -28.77 -28.14
CA GLU A 402 -15.78 -28.65 -26.74
C GLU A 402 -14.39 -29.23 -26.49
N ASN A 403 -14.08 -30.41 -27.05
CA ASN A 403 -12.74 -30.99 -27.01
C ASN A 403 -11.70 -30.09 -27.69
N ALA A 404 -12.00 -29.49 -28.85
CA ALA A 404 -11.11 -28.52 -29.49
C ALA A 404 -10.86 -27.28 -28.59
N ASN A 405 -11.89 -26.79 -27.89
CA ASN A 405 -11.76 -25.70 -26.92
C ASN A 405 -10.95 -26.12 -25.67
N VAL A 406 -11.07 -27.38 -25.22
CA VAL A 406 -10.27 -27.94 -24.13
C VAL A 406 -8.81 -28.12 -24.55
N GLU A 407 -8.54 -28.61 -25.76
CA GLU A 407 -7.19 -28.68 -26.32
C GLU A 407 -6.52 -27.31 -26.43
N GLN A 408 -7.24 -26.28 -26.91
CA GLN A 408 -6.71 -24.92 -26.94
C GLN A 408 -6.35 -24.40 -25.55
N LYS A 409 -7.22 -24.65 -24.55
CA LYS A 409 -6.95 -24.31 -23.14
C LYS A 409 -5.75 -25.10 -22.59
N ALA A 410 -5.62 -26.39 -22.92
CA ALA A 410 -4.49 -27.23 -22.53
C ALA A 410 -3.17 -26.70 -23.11
N ARG A 411 -3.12 -26.42 -24.42
CA ARG A 411 -1.92 -25.84 -25.08
C ARG A 411 -1.54 -24.46 -24.50
N LEU A 412 -2.51 -23.64 -24.12
CA LEU A 412 -2.26 -22.36 -23.42
C LEU A 412 -1.71 -22.56 -21.99
N LEU A 413 -2.18 -23.59 -21.28
CA LEU A 413 -1.65 -23.96 -19.97
C LEU A 413 -0.25 -24.57 -20.07
N GLU A 414 0.02 -25.43 -21.05
CA GLU A 414 1.35 -25.97 -21.36
C GLU A 414 2.35 -24.85 -21.68
N ALA A 415 1.96 -23.85 -22.48
CA ALA A 415 2.80 -22.70 -22.79
C ALA A 415 3.13 -21.88 -21.52
N ARG A 416 2.14 -21.68 -20.63
CA ARG A 416 2.35 -21.02 -19.32
C ARG A 416 3.24 -21.85 -18.40
N VAL A 417 3.03 -23.17 -18.31
CA VAL A 417 3.87 -24.09 -17.52
C VAL A 417 5.31 -24.10 -18.04
N ARG A 418 5.52 -24.03 -19.36
CA ARG A 418 6.84 -23.92 -19.97
C ARG A 418 7.53 -22.60 -19.61
N GLY A 419 6.86 -21.46 -19.76
CA GLY A 419 7.40 -20.15 -19.34
C GLY A 419 7.68 -20.08 -17.83
N ASN A 420 6.86 -20.72 -17.00
CA ASN A 420 7.09 -20.86 -15.56
C ASN A 420 8.30 -21.77 -15.27
N ALA A 421 8.54 -22.81 -16.07
CA ALA A 421 9.73 -23.65 -15.94
C ALA A 421 11.01 -22.93 -16.38
N GLU A 422 10.97 -22.17 -17.47
CA GLU A 422 12.07 -21.34 -17.96
C GLU A 422 12.46 -20.26 -16.95
N THR A 423 11.48 -19.53 -16.38
CA THR A 423 11.73 -18.53 -15.32
C THR A 423 12.19 -19.15 -14.00
N MET A 424 11.67 -20.32 -13.60
CA MET A 424 12.23 -21.08 -12.46
C MET A 424 13.69 -21.48 -12.69
N GLU A 425 14.09 -21.81 -13.92
CA GLU A 425 15.47 -22.17 -14.24
C GLU A 425 16.40 -20.95 -14.31
N GLN A 426 15.91 -19.81 -14.82
CA GLN A 426 16.60 -18.51 -14.72
C GLN A 426 16.87 -18.15 -13.24
N LEU A 427 15.85 -18.21 -12.38
CA LEU A 427 15.98 -17.93 -10.95
C LEU A 427 16.94 -18.92 -10.23
N ARG A 428 17.02 -20.18 -10.68
CA ARG A 428 18.03 -21.15 -10.19
C ARG A 428 19.44 -20.76 -10.62
N GLN A 429 19.62 -20.33 -11.87
CA GLN A 429 20.91 -19.88 -12.40
C GLN A 429 21.38 -18.61 -11.68
N GLU A 430 20.53 -17.60 -11.55
CA GLU A 430 20.80 -16.37 -10.77
C GLU A 430 21.15 -16.70 -9.31
N ARG A 431 20.35 -17.54 -8.63
CA ARG A 431 20.66 -18.01 -7.28
C ARG A 431 21.99 -18.75 -7.21
N SER A 432 22.39 -19.46 -8.25
CA SER A 432 23.69 -20.14 -8.32
C SER A 432 24.87 -19.17 -8.51
N LEU A 433 24.66 -18.05 -9.23
CA LEU A 433 25.63 -16.98 -9.38
C LEU A 433 25.78 -16.21 -8.07
N LEU A 434 24.68 -15.74 -7.47
CA LEU A 434 24.69 -15.08 -6.16
C LEU A 434 25.32 -15.96 -5.06
N ALA A 435 25.16 -17.29 -5.13
CA ALA A 435 25.79 -18.24 -4.21
C ALA A 435 27.28 -18.53 -4.51
N ARG A 436 27.81 -18.12 -5.67
CA ARG A 436 29.25 -18.02 -5.96
C ARG A 436 29.79 -16.68 -5.48
N ASP A 437 29.15 -15.59 -5.88
CA ASP A 437 29.51 -14.22 -5.51
C ASP A 437 29.58 -14.03 -3.99
N TYR A 438 28.62 -14.59 -3.25
CA TYR A 438 28.64 -14.61 -1.78
C TYR A 438 29.87 -15.36 -1.22
N LYS A 439 30.26 -16.50 -1.81
CA LYS A 439 31.43 -17.27 -1.37
C LYS A 439 32.74 -16.55 -1.70
N ASP A 440 32.80 -15.87 -2.84
CA ASP A 440 33.98 -15.11 -3.24
C ASP A 440 34.12 -13.81 -2.46
N LEU A 441 33.01 -13.13 -2.12
CA LEU A 441 33.00 -12.04 -1.16
C LEU A 441 33.36 -12.51 0.26
N GLN A 442 32.90 -13.70 0.68
CA GLN A 442 33.29 -14.31 1.96
C GLN A 442 34.80 -14.63 2.00
N ARG A 443 35.37 -15.15 0.90
CA ARG A 443 36.83 -15.34 0.75
C ARG A 443 37.57 -14.01 0.86
N GLN A 444 37.16 -13.00 0.09
CA GLN A 444 37.77 -11.66 0.15
C GLN A 444 37.70 -11.04 1.55
N PHE A 445 36.59 -11.23 2.28
CA PHE A 445 36.44 -10.77 3.66
C PHE A 445 37.38 -11.51 4.62
N VAL A 446 37.51 -12.84 4.51
CA VAL A 446 38.48 -13.61 5.29
C VAL A 446 39.90 -13.14 5.01
N GLU A 447 40.32 -13.04 3.75
CA GLU A 447 41.64 -12.53 3.39
C GLU A 447 41.89 -11.09 3.87
N ALA A 448 40.89 -10.21 3.79
CA ALA A 448 40.99 -8.85 4.30
C ALA A 448 41.14 -8.82 5.83
N SER A 449 40.42 -9.70 6.55
CA SER A 449 40.55 -9.87 8.00
C SER A 449 41.93 -10.43 8.39
N GLU A 450 42.48 -11.36 7.59
CA GLU A 450 43.85 -11.84 7.77
C GLU A 450 44.90 -10.75 7.52
N ARG A 451 44.76 -9.96 6.44
CA ARG A 451 45.64 -8.82 6.15
C ARG A 451 45.61 -7.79 7.30
N ALA A 452 44.41 -7.49 7.81
CA ALA A 452 44.24 -6.60 8.96
C ALA A 452 44.86 -7.20 10.24
N GLY A 453 44.68 -8.49 10.51
CA GLY A 453 45.28 -9.18 11.65
C GLY A 453 46.81 -9.22 11.58
N LYS A 454 47.38 -9.46 10.40
CA LYS A 454 48.83 -9.41 10.13
C LYS A 454 49.36 -7.99 10.39
N ALA A 455 48.73 -6.96 9.83
CA ALA A 455 49.09 -5.57 10.07
C ALA A 455 48.97 -5.14 11.56
N GLN A 456 47.98 -5.66 12.30
CA GLN A 456 47.84 -5.43 13.74
C GLN A 456 48.96 -6.13 14.54
N ALA A 457 49.35 -7.35 14.16
CA ALA A 457 50.46 -8.08 14.78
C ALA A 457 51.81 -7.41 14.49
N GLU A 458 52.04 -6.97 13.25
CA GLU A 458 53.22 -6.17 12.85
C GLU A 458 53.27 -4.84 13.60
N TYR A 459 52.13 -4.15 13.75
CA TYR A 459 52.04 -2.93 14.54
C TYR A 459 52.39 -3.19 16.01
N ALA A 460 51.83 -4.24 16.63
CA ALA A 460 52.13 -4.62 18.01
C ALA A 460 53.61 -5.01 18.21
N ALA A 461 54.21 -5.72 17.25
CA ALA A 461 55.64 -6.05 17.25
C ALA A 461 56.52 -4.79 17.09
N SER A 462 56.13 -3.85 16.23
CA SER A 462 56.83 -2.56 16.11
C SER A 462 56.71 -1.72 17.38
N GLN A 463 55.51 -1.67 17.99
CA GLN A 463 55.24 -0.91 19.21
C GLN A 463 56.04 -1.44 20.40
N THR A 464 56.02 -2.75 20.64
CA THR A 464 56.85 -3.39 21.69
C THR A 464 58.35 -3.19 21.43
N SER A 465 58.79 -3.21 20.17
CA SER A 465 60.17 -2.87 19.78
C SER A 465 60.50 -1.38 20.03
N HIS A 466 59.55 -0.47 19.83
CA HIS A 466 59.73 0.97 20.14
C HIS A 466 59.74 1.23 21.65
N ASP A 467 58.87 0.58 22.42
CA ASP A 467 58.82 0.75 23.88
C ASP A 467 60.04 0.08 24.56
N GLY A 468 60.56 -1.03 24.03
CA GLY A 468 61.85 -1.57 24.44
C GLY A 468 63.03 -0.61 24.18
N ARG A 469 63.06 0.06 23.01
CA ARG A 469 64.06 1.11 22.74
C ARG A 469 63.89 2.34 23.64
N ARG A 470 62.66 2.71 24.00
CA ARG A 470 62.38 3.79 24.98
C ARG A 470 62.95 3.42 26.35
N GLN A 471 62.64 2.24 26.87
CA GLN A 471 63.17 1.74 28.14
C GLN A 471 64.72 1.70 28.16
N GLN A 472 65.35 1.36 27.04
CA GLN A 472 66.81 1.44 26.88
C GLN A 472 67.33 2.89 26.95
N LEU A 473 66.68 3.84 26.25
CA LEU A 473 67.05 5.26 26.29
C LEU A 473 66.82 5.87 27.68
N ASP A 474 65.71 5.54 28.34
CA ASP A 474 65.39 5.98 29.70
C ASP A 474 66.44 5.46 30.70
N ALA A 475 66.88 4.20 30.56
CA ALA A 475 67.98 3.63 31.34
C ALA A 475 69.31 4.38 31.10
N CYS A 476 69.70 4.61 29.83
CA CYS A 476 70.89 5.39 29.51
C CYS A 476 70.80 6.84 30.02
N LEU A 477 69.62 7.46 30.05
CA LEU A 477 69.43 8.79 30.65
C LEU A 477 69.64 8.75 32.17
N THR A 478 69.12 7.73 32.87
CA THR A 478 69.39 7.57 34.31
C THR A 478 70.86 7.33 34.61
N GLU A 479 71.56 6.52 33.80
CA GLU A 479 73.01 6.32 33.90
C GLU A 479 73.79 7.61 33.66
N ILE A 480 73.45 8.38 32.63
CA ILE A 480 74.06 9.70 32.35
C ILE A 480 73.85 10.66 33.53
N ASP A 481 72.67 10.68 34.16
CA ASP A 481 72.40 11.52 35.32
C ASP A 481 73.02 10.98 36.62
N GLU A 482 73.33 9.69 36.73
CA GLU A 482 74.18 9.12 37.79
C GLU A 482 75.64 9.52 37.60
N LEU A 483 76.18 9.40 36.39
CA LEU A 483 77.53 9.83 36.04
C LEU A 483 77.71 11.34 36.22
N ARG A 484 76.71 12.16 35.86
CA ARG A 484 76.68 13.61 36.15
C ARG A 484 76.69 13.91 37.64
N ARG A 485 75.93 13.17 38.45
CA ARG A 485 75.94 13.30 39.92
C ARG A 485 77.29 12.88 40.51
N ALA A 486 77.88 11.79 40.03
CA ALA A 486 79.22 11.35 40.45
C ALA A 486 80.30 12.38 40.08
N LEU A 487 80.25 12.95 38.86
CA LEU A 487 81.13 14.04 38.44
C LEU A 487 80.94 15.28 39.30
N ALA A 488 79.70 15.72 39.55
CA ALA A 488 79.41 16.87 40.41
C ALA A 488 79.97 16.67 41.83
N ASN A 489 79.72 15.49 42.43
CA ASN A 489 80.28 15.12 43.73
C ASN A 489 81.82 15.17 43.73
N SER A 490 82.47 14.64 42.68
CA SER A 490 83.94 14.68 42.56
C SER A 490 84.49 16.09 42.40
N THR A 491 83.78 16.99 41.71
CA THR A 491 84.17 18.41 41.60
C THR A 491 83.97 19.15 42.92
N ASP A 492 82.92 18.81 43.67
CA ASP A 492 82.67 19.32 45.02
C ASP A 492 83.77 18.87 46.00
N GLU A 493 84.17 17.60 45.94
CA GLU A 493 85.27 17.05 46.73
C GLU A 493 86.61 17.70 46.36
N LEU A 494 86.90 17.84 45.06
CA LEU A 494 88.10 18.56 44.59
C LEU A 494 88.11 20.00 45.12
N GLN A 495 87.02 20.76 44.99
CA GLN A 495 86.91 22.11 45.53
C GLN A 495 87.11 22.15 47.05
N ARG A 496 86.58 21.18 47.81
CA ARG A 496 86.84 21.07 49.26
C ARG A 496 88.33 20.82 49.54
N THR A 497 89.01 19.94 48.79
CA THR A 497 90.47 19.76 48.97
C THR A 497 91.29 20.97 48.53
N GLU A 498 90.84 21.75 47.55
CA GLU A 498 91.49 23.01 47.15
C GLU A 498 91.30 24.10 48.19
N GLN A 499 90.10 24.26 48.75
CA GLN A 499 89.84 25.14 49.88
C GLN A 499 90.69 24.77 51.10
N GLU A 500 90.84 23.47 51.39
CA GLU A 500 91.70 23.00 52.49
C GLU A 500 93.19 23.20 52.21
N LYS A 501 93.67 22.93 50.98
CA LYS A 501 95.03 23.31 50.56
C LYS A 501 95.27 24.81 50.70
N ASN A 502 94.31 25.64 50.32
CA ASN A 502 94.40 27.09 50.44
C ASN A 502 94.42 27.56 51.91
N ARG A 503 93.63 26.94 52.81
CA ARG A 503 93.75 27.14 54.26
C ARG A 503 95.14 26.78 54.77
N ILE A 504 95.64 25.59 54.42
CA ILE A 504 96.98 25.13 54.80
C ILE A 504 98.09 26.05 54.24
N ILE A 505 97.90 26.67 53.08
CA ILE A 505 98.83 27.68 52.52
C ILE A 505 98.75 29.00 53.31
N ILE A 506 97.57 29.47 53.69
CA ILE A 506 97.37 30.66 54.54
C ILE A 506 97.97 30.43 55.93
N GLU A 507 97.73 29.27 56.54
CA GLU A 507 98.34 28.86 57.81
C GLU A 507 99.86 28.78 57.70
N LYS A 508 100.41 28.14 56.65
CA LYS A 508 101.86 28.10 56.42
C LYS A 508 102.47 29.47 56.22
N THR A 509 101.82 30.37 55.49
CA THR A 509 102.33 31.75 55.31
C THR A 509 102.23 32.57 56.60
N SER A 510 101.21 32.37 57.43
CA SER A 510 101.12 32.96 58.77
C SER A 510 102.19 32.39 59.72
N ILE A 511 102.45 31.08 59.67
CA ILE A 511 103.53 30.42 60.43
C ILE A 511 104.89 30.97 59.99
N VAL A 512 105.15 31.12 58.68
CA VAL A 512 106.37 31.75 58.17
C VAL A 512 106.49 33.19 58.66
N GLN A 513 105.43 34.00 58.62
CA GLN A 513 105.45 35.37 59.15
C GLN A 513 105.75 35.42 60.66
N THR A 514 105.22 34.48 61.46
CA THR A 514 105.56 34.41 62.89
C THR A 514 107.00 33.97 63.11
N ILE A 515 107.51 33.01 62.33
CA ILE A 515 108.94 32.62 62.34
C ILE A 515 109.83 33.82 61.96
N ASP A 516 109.50 34.57 60.91
CA ASP A 516 110.22 35.78 60.51
C ASP A 516 110.23 36.84 61.63
N SER A 517 109.10 37.03 62.32
CA SER A 517 109.04 37.95 63.47
C SER A 517 109.88 37.48 64.65
N LEU A 518 109.85 36.18 64.97
CA LEU A 518 110.65 35.58 66.04
C LEU A 518 112.14 35.60 65.69
N GLU A 519 112.51 35.38 64.43
CA GLU A 519 113.87 35.59 63.95
C GLU A 519 114.30 37.05 64.07
N ALA A 520 113.43 38.01 63.75
CA ALA A 520 113.70 39.44 63.92
C ALA A 520 113.82 39.84 65.41
N GLU A 521 113.12 39.17 66.30
CA GLU A 521 113.27 39.32 67.76
C GLU A 521 114.56 38.69 68.27
N LEU A 522 114.90 37.46 67.88
CA LEU A 522 116.20 36.84 68.19
C LEU A 522 117.38 37.65 67.63
N LYS A 523 117.24 38.25 66.44
CA LYS A 523 118.23 39.17 65.84
C LYS A 523 118.32 40.50 66.60
N ARG A 524 117.24 40.99 67.23
CA ARG A 524 117.24 42.15 68.14
C ARG A 524 117.90 41.79 69.47
N VAL A 525 117.42 40.78 70.18
CA VAL A 525 117.97 40.30 71.46
C VAL A 525 119.47 39.98 71.36
N ARG A 526 119.96 39.43 70.25
CA ARG A 526 121.41 39.25 69.99
C ARG A 526 122.18 40.57 69.89
N LYS A 527 121.62 41.62 69.26
CA LYS A 527 122.22 42.97 69.22
C LYS A 527 122.18 43.63 70.59
N ASP A 528 121.07 43.51 71.31
CA ASP A 528 120.89 44.13 72.63
C ASP A 528 121.83 43.50 73.66
N ALA A 529 121.98 42.16 73.64
CA ALA A 529 122.98 41.45 74.44
C ALA A 529 124.42 41.82 74.05
N ALA A 530 124.70 42.08 72.77
CA ALA A 530 126.01 42.56 72.33
C ALA A 530 126.29 44.01 72.78
N ALA A 531 125.28 44.89 72.79
CA ALA A 531 125.37 46.25 73.30
C ALA A 531 125.63 46.27 74.81
N ILE A 532 124.87 45.50 75.59
CA ILE A 532 125.12 45.28 77.03
C ILE A 532 126.54 44.73 77.26
N GLY A 533 127.01 43.85 76.37
CA GLY A 533 128.39 43.33 76.36
C GLY A 533 129.48 44.35 75.99
N LEU A 534 129.13 45.52 75.44
CA LEU A 534 130.02 46.67 75.24
C LEU A 534 129.93 47.64 76.44
N ASP A 535 128.73 47.93 76.94
CA ASP A 535 128.51 48.81 78.09
C ASP A 535 129.20 48.26 79.36
N LEU A 536 129.12 46.95 79.58
CA LEU A 536 129.85 46.27 80.67
C LEU A 536 131.38 46.34 80.51
N LYS A 537 131.91 46.56 79.30
CA LYS A 537 133.34 46.81 79.08
C LYS A 537 133.66 48.28 79.34
N ALA A 538 132.85 49.21 78.84
CA ALA A 538 132.99 50.64 79.10
C ALA A 538 133.02 50.95 80.61
N LEU A 539 132.01 50.47 81.35
CA LEU A 539 131.90 50.64 82.82
C LEU A 539 133.08 50.05 83.59
N ARG A 540 133.69 48.95 83.12
CA ARG A 540 134.93 48.42 83.70
C ARG A 540 136.10 49.39 83.50
N THR A 541 136.26 49.95 82.30
CA THR A 541 137.33 50.94 82.04
C THR A 541 137.12 52.26 82.78
N GLU A 542 135.87 52.69 82.98
CA GLU A 542 135.57 53.89 83.77
C GLU A 542 135.85 53.67 85.26
N LYS A 543 135.42 52.53 85.82
CA LYS A 543 135.72 52.15 87.21
C LYS A 543 137.22 52.10 87.50
N GLN A 544 138.03 51.67 86.52
CA GLN A 544 139.48 51.65 86.67
C GLN A 544 140.07 53.08 86.64
N LYS A 545 139.65 53.92 85.69
CA LYS A 545 140.05 55.34 85.61
C LYS A 545 139.66 56.16 86.85
N THR A 546 138.53 55.87 87.49
CA THR A 546 138.14 56.57 88.74
C THR A 546 138.97 56.12 89.94
N HIS A 547 139.39 54.85 89.98
CA HIS A 547 140.29 54.35 91.03
C HIS A 547 141.70 54.97 90.92
N GLU A 548 142.23 55.06 89.71
CA GLU A 548 143.52 55.71 89.41
C GLU A 548 143.54 57.19 89.85
N LYS A 549 142.49 57.95 89.55
CA LYS A 549 142.35 59.36 89.95
C LYS A 549 142.38 59.57 91.47
N HIS A 550 141.67 58.74 92.24
CA HIS A 550 141.68 58.85 93.70
C HIS A 550 143.06 58.56 94.32
N MET A 551 143.84 57.65 93.73
CA MET A 551 145.21 57.40 94.19
C MET A 551 146.12 58.62 93.96
N GLU A 552 145.97 59.32 92.82
CA GLU A 552 146.69 60.58 92.59
C GLU A 552 146.29 61.69 93.60
N GLU A 553 145.00 61.86 93.86
CA GLU A 553 144.45 62.87 94.77
C GLU A 553 145.03 62.74 96.19
N MET A 554 145.11 61.51 96.70
CA MET A 554 145.70 61.24 98.03
C MET A 554 147.16 61.71 98.14
N THR A 555 147.99 61.46 97.12
CA THR A 555 149.40 61.92 97.13
C THR A 555 149.56 63.44 97.00
N LYS A 556 148.56 64.12 96.45
CA LYS A 556 148.52 65.60 96.35
C LYS A 556 148.08 66.21 97.68
N ALA A 557 147.12 65.58 98.37
CA ALA A 557 146.62 66.03 99.67
C ALA A 557 147.70 66.04 100.79
N GLU A 558 148.55 65.01 100.89
CA GLU A 558 149.57 64.94 101.95
C GLU A 558 150.62 66.06 101.87
N ARG A 559 150.99 66.49 100.66
CA ARG A 559 151.95 67.58 100.45
C ARG A 559 151.37 68.92 100.88
N ALA A 560 150.11 69.19 100.54
CA ALA A 560 149.40 70.39 100.99
C ALA A 560 149.23 70.45 102.52
N LYS A 561 148.99 69.30 103.17
CA LYS A 561 148.75 69.20 104.62
C LYS A 561 149.94 69.63 105.48
N LYS A 562 151.18 69.55 104.95
CA LYS A 562 152.40 70.01 105.62
C LYS A 562 152.71 71.51 105.40
N GLN A 563 152.08 72.16 104.42
CA GLN A 563 152.26 73.59 104.14
C GLN A 563 151.19 74.46 104.82
N SER A 564 149.93 73.98 104.87
CA SER A 564 148.82 74.73 105.49
C SER A 564 148.97 74.94 107.01
N GLN A 565 149.64 74.02 107.71
CA GLN A 565 149.78 74.06 109.17
C GLN A 565 150.58 75.27 109.69
N ALA A 566 151.37 75.94 108.84
CA ALA A 566 152.04 77.20 109.16
C ALA A 566 151.17 78.45 108.90
N GLN A 567 150.29 78.41 107.90
CA GLN A 567 149.48 79.57 107.48
C GLN A 567 148.21 79.75 108.33
N ILE A 568 147.72 78.70 108.98
CA ILE A 568 146.50 78.72 109.80
C ILE A 568 146.59 79.69 111.00
N ARG A 569 147.79 80.05 111.47
CA ARG A 569 147.98 81.07 112.53
C ARG A 569 147.81 82.53 112.07
N LEU A 570 147.76 82.78 110.76
CA LEU A 570 147.65 84.13 110.17
C LEU A 570 146.26 84.38 109.54
N LEU A 571 145.54 83.32 109.17
CA LEU A 571 144.24 83.41 108.51
C LEU A 571 143.05 83.55 109.46
N THR A 572 143.25 83.44 110.78
CA THR A 572 142.22 83.71 111.79
C THR A 572 141.91 85.20 111.99
N GLU A 573 142.72 86.11 111.45
CA GLU A 573 142.61 87.55 111.72
C GLU A 573 141.98 88.36 110.57
N GLN A 574 141.94 87.82 109.34
CA GLN A 574 141.23 88.43 108.19
C GLN A 574 139.73 88.10 108.19
N LEU A 575 139.12 88.29 109.37
CA LEU A 575 137.75 87.97 109.74
C LEU A 575 136.70 88.73 108.89
N GLU A 576 135.57 88.08 108.64
CA GLU A 576 134.24 88.63 108.27
C GLU A 576 134.05 89.58 107.06
N SER A 577 135.09 90.21 106.51
CA SER A 577 135.01 91.26 105.47
C SER A 577 134.12 90.90 104.26
N HIS A 578 134.06 89.62 103.88
CA HIS A 578 133.37 89.15 102.68
C HIS A 578 131.85 88.85 102.83
N LYS A 579 131.20 89.24 103.94
CA LYS A 579 129.75 89.03 104.20
C LYS A 579 128.77 89.63 103.16
N ALA A 580 129.20 90.47 102.22
CA ALA A 580 128.30 91.42 101.54
C ALA A 580 127.72 91.04 100.15
N LYS A 581 128.34 90.14 99.36
CA LYS A 581 128.17 90.20 97.88
C LYS A 581 127.11 89.29 97.22
N THR A 582 126.63 88.22 97.86
CA THR A 582 125.88 87.14 97.16
C THR A 582 124.35 87.18 97.27
N LYS A 583 123.74 88.26 97.78
CA LYS A 583 122.27 88.38 97.92
C LYS A 583 121.49 88.76 96.65
N LYS A 584 122.13 89.32 95.60
CA LYS A 584 121.46 90.04 94.50
C LYS A 584 120.98 89.22 93.28
N ALA A 585 121.06 87.89 93.29
CA ALA A 585 120.88 87.07 92.08
C ALA A 585 119.68 86.09 92.13
N ARG A 586 118.61 86.39 92.90
CA ARG A 586 117.50 85.44 93.15
C ARG A 586 116.09 85.99 92.93
N GLU A 587 115.91 87.21 92.44
CA GLU A 587 114.60 87.90 92.51
C GLU A 587 113.82 87.94 91.17
N ASP A 588 114.45 87.71 90.01
CA ASP A 588 113.87 88.03 88.70
C ASP A 588 113.04 86.93 87.98
N LEU A 589 112.93 85.71 88.52
CA LEU A 589 112.27 84.57 87.83
C LEU A 589 110.97 84.10 88.50
N LEU A 590 110.08 85.04 88.85
CA LEU A 590 108.81 84.74 89.53
C LEU A 590 107.52 85.18 88.79
N ARG A 591 107.60 85.82 87.61
CA ARG A 591 106.42 86.38 86.92
C ARG A 591 106.50 86.36 85.38
N HIS A 592 105.91 85.35 84.74
CA HIS A 592 105.36 85.49 83.37
C HIS A 592 104.21 84.52 83.14
N VAL A 593 103.16 84.99 82.44
CA VAL A 593 101.99 84.21 81.98
C VAL A 593 101.67 84.67 80.56
N CYS A 594 101.21 83.76 79.69
CA CYS A 594 100.77 84.08 78.33
C CYS A 594 99.32 83.59 78.10
N PRO A 595 98.53 84.27 77.25
CA PRO A 595 97.08 84.08 77.17
C PRO A 595 96.63 82.96 76.21
N VAL A 596 95.34 82.65 76.25
CA VAL A 596 94.61 81.80 75.29
C VAL A 596 93.65 82.69 74.49
N ASP A 597 93.66 82.58 73.15
CA ASP A 597 92.88 83.47 72.27
C ASP A 597 91.47 82.93 71.97
N ASP A 598 90.43 83.50 72.61
CA ASP A 598 89.02 83.17 72.32
C ASP A 598 88.63 83.39 70.84
N GLN A 599 89.31 84.30 70.14
CA GLN A 599 89.05 84.61 68.73
C GLN A 599 89.26 83.38 67.81
N LYS A 600 90.21 82.50 68.14
CA LYS A 600 90.45 81.25 67.39
C LYS A 600 89.33 80.23 67.63
N LEU A 601 88.68 80.28 68.79
CA LEU A 601 87.58 79.40 69.17
C LEU A 601 86.27 79.77 68.45
N GLU A 602 85.94 81.06 68.30
CA GLU A 602 84.80 81.49 67.48
C GLU A 602 85.04 81.32 65.97
N ALA A 603 86.30 81.44 65.49
CA ALA A 603 86.65 81.10 64.11
C ALA A 603 86.34 79.61 63.80
N LEU A 604 86.74 78.68 64.69
CA LEU A 604 86.41 77.27 64.56
C LEU A 604 84.89 76.99 64.63
N LYS A 605 84.17 77.61 65.57
CA LYS A 605 82.70 77.47 65.67
C LYS A 605 81.99 78.01 64.42
N THR A 606 82.49 79.06 63.80
CA THR A 606 81.88 79.62 62.57
C THR A 606 82.20 78.81 61.33
N GLN A 607 83.42 78.27 61.19
CA GLN A 607 83.75 77.28 60.16
C GLN A 607 82.85 76.03 60.30
N HIS A 608 82.77 75.44 61.49
CA HIS A 608 81.95 74.24 61.71
C HIS A 608 80.45 74.50 61.43
N LYS A 609 79.92 75.68 61.79
CA LYS A 609 78.55 76.09 61.42
C LYS A 609 78.34 76.24 59.90
N GLN A 610 79.38 76.50 59.12
CA GLN A 610 79.31 76.52 57.64
C GLN A 610 79.41 75.10 57.07
N GLU A 611 80.30 74.27 57.60
CA GLU A 611 80.42 72.85 57.23
C GLU A 611 79.12 72.09 57.49
N CYS A 612 78.52 72.22 58.68
CA CYS A 612 77.22 71.62 58.98
C CYS A 612 76.12 72.08 58.02
N LYS A 613 76.12 73.36 57.59
CA LYS A 613 75.17 73.85 56.56
C LYS A 613 75.44 73.22 55.19
N GLY A 614 76.70 73.08 54.79
CA GLY A 614 77.11 72.38 53.57
C GLY A 614 76.68 70.92 53.57
N LEU A 615 76.94 70.20 54.67
CA LEU A 615 76.52 68.82 54.89
C LEU A 615 74.99 68.69 54.87
N ILE A 616 74.23 69.59 55.49
CA ILE A 616 72.76 69.59 55.43
C ILE A 616 72.25 69.76 53.98
N VAL A 617 72.91 70.60 53.17
CA VAL A 617 72.57 70.75 51.74
C VAL A 617 72.93 69.49 50.94
N GLN A 618 74.10 68.89 51.18
CA GLN A 618 74.50 67.62 50.56
C GLN A 618 73.56 66.47 50.94
N ILE A 619 73.21 66.33 52.22
CA ILE A 619 72.24 65.34 52.72
C ILE A 619 70.86 65.57 52.08
N ARG A 620 70.41 66.82 51.92
CA ARG A 620 69.15 67.14 51.24
C ARG A 620 69.19 66.79 49.75
N TYR A 621 70.32 67.04 49.07
CA TYR A 621 70.53 66.65 47.67
C TYR A 621 70.60 65.12 47.50
N LEU A 622 71.35 64.42 48.34
CA LEU A 622 71.47 62.96 48.32
C LEU A 622 70.13 62.29 48.66
N LYS A 623 69.39 62.80 49.64
CA LYS A 623 68.02 62.35 49.93
C LYS A 623 67.10 62.55 48.73
N ALA A 624 67.18 63.70 48.04
CA ALA A 624 66.39 63.94 46.82
C ALA A 624 66.81 63.04 45.64
N LYS A 625 68.11 62.73 45.49
CA LYS A 625 68.61 61.78 44.48
C LYS A 625 68.11 60.37 44.78
N PHE A 626 68.26 59.91 46.02
CA PHE A 626 67.79 58.61 46.48
C PHE A 626 66.27 58.46 46.34
N THR A 627 65.46 59.46 46.71
CA THR A 627 64.01 59.36 46.54
C THR A 627 63.60 59.27 45.09
N ARG A 628 64.23 60.03 44.17
CA ARG A 628 63.98 59.91 42.72
C ARG A 628 64.35 58.52 42.19
N GLU A 629 65.47 57.97 42.63
CA GLU A 629 65.92 56.64 42.22
C GLU A 629 65.02 55.54 42.80
N SER A 630 64.59 55.66 44.06
CA SER A 630 63.60 54.76 44.67
C SER A 630 62.30 54.79 43.89
N THR A 631 61.69 55.98 43.66
CA THR A 631 60.45 56.06 42.88
C THR A 631 60.58 55.48 41.48
N LEU A 632 61.73 55.68 40.82
CA LEU A 632 61.99 55.06 39.50
C LEU A 632 62.09 53.53 39.59
N ARG A 633 62.76 52.99 40.62
CA ARG A 633 62.83 51.54 40.87
C ARG A 633 61.45 50.95 41.20
N ASP A 634 60.64 51.67 41.98
CA ASP A 634 59.27 51.29 42.34
C ASP A 634 58.36 51.32 41.09
N ASP A 635 58.41 52.37 40.28
CA ASP A 635 57.67 52.50 39.01
C ASP A 635 58.06 51.39 38.02
N LEU A 636 59.37 51.10 37.87
CA LEU A 636 59.86 49.98 37.06
C LEU A 636 59.41 48.61 37.61
N ALA A 637 59.29 48.45 38.94
CA ALA A 637 58.74 47.25 39.55
C ALA A 637 57.23 47.10 39.28
N TYR A 638 56.47 48.20 39.26
CA TYR A 638 55.07 48.20 38.82
C TYR A 638 54.93 47.90 37.33
N GLN A 639 55.77 48.46 36.46
CA GLN A 639 55.80 48.15 35.03
C GLN A 639 56.13 46.66 34.79
N LYS A 640 57.14 46.11 35.48
CA LYS A 640 57.47 44.68 35.40
C LYS A 640 56.29 43.80 35.85
N ARG A 641 55.62 44.14 36.96
CA ARG A 641 54.42 43.42 37.42
C ARG A 641 53.27 43.49 36.41
N TYR A 642 53.02 44.66 35.82
CA TYR A 642 52.01 44.84 34.79
C TYR A 642 52.30 44.01 33.53
N LEU A 643 53.54 44.04 33.03
CA LEU A 643 53.96 43.23 31.88
C LEU A 643 53.87 41.73 32.16
N LEU A 644 54.19 41.26 33.38
CA LEU A 644 54.01 39.86 33.77
C LEU A 644 52.53 39.44 33.81
N VAL A 645 51.63 40.31 34.29
CA VAL A 645 50.18 40.04 34.24
C VAL A 645 49.67 40.02 32.78
N LEU A 646 50.19 40.91 31.92
CA LEU A 646 49.85 40.94 30.51
C LEU A 646 50.33 39.66 29.79
N LEU A 647 51.58 39.24 30.03
CA LEU A 647 52.14 37.98 29.52
C LEU A 647 51.34 36.77 30.01
N ALA A 648 50.98 36.70 31.29
CA ALA A 648 50.12 35.64 31.81
C ALA A 648 48.75 35.59 31.10
N SER A 649 48.16 36.75 30.80
CA SER A 649 46.90 36.80 30.02
C SER A 649 47.07 36.38 28.56
N PHE A 650 48.24 36.63 27.96
CA PHE A 650 48.57 36.11 26.63
C PHE A 650 48.81 34.60 26.68
N GLU A 651 49.57 34.08 27.64
CA GLU A 651 49.73 32.64 27.86
C GLU A 651 48.39 31.93 28.06
N GLU A 652 47.46 32.49 28.83
CA GLU A 652 46.09 31.95 28.97
C GLU A 652 45.35 31.95 27.63
N SER A 653 45.51 33.01 26.83
CA SER A 653 44.92 33.08 25.48
C SER A 653 45.54 32.07 24.51
N GLU A 654 46.86 31.86 24.56
CA GLU A 654 47.57 30.87 23.74
C GLU A 654 47.22 29.45 24.14
N LYS A 655 47.22 29.12 25.45
CA LYS A 655 46.75 27.84 25.98
C LYS A 655 45.30 27.57 25.55
N ARG A 656 44.46 28.61 25.49
CA ARG A 656 43.08 28.51 24.98
C ARG A 656 43.00 28.35 23.46
N ILE A 657 43.85 29.02 22.68
CA ILE A 657 43.95 28.87 21.22
C ILE A 657 44.44 27.47 20.87
N LEU A 658 45.49 26.98 21.52
CA LEU A 658 45.99 25.61 21.39
C LEU A 658 44.92 24.58 21.77
N ALA A 659 44.17 24.81 22.86
CA ALA A 659 43.04 23.95 23.23
C ALA A 659 41.88 24.00 22.20
N CYS A 660 41.66 25.12 21.51
CA CYS A 660 40.71 25.20 20.39
C CYS A 660 41.23 24.47 19.15
N ILE A 661 42.50 24.61 18.79
CA ILE A 661 43.13 23.90 17.66
C ILE A 661 43.09 22.38 17.91
N ALA A 662 43.43 21.92 19.12
CA ALA A 662 43.34 20.52 19.52
C ALA A 662 41.89 19.97 19.50
N ARG A 663 40.88 20.84 19.67
CA ARG A 663 39.45 20.47 19.52
C ARG A 663 39.00 20.43 18.06
N ILE A 664 39.55 21.27 17.18
CA ILE A 664 39.23 21.27 15.75
C ILE A 664 39.62 19.94 15.08
N GLY A 665 40.69 19.29 15.57
CA GLY A 665 41.10 17.96 15.11
C GLY A 665 40.20 16.78 15.52
N TYR A 666 39.19 16.97 16.37
CA TYR A 666 38.31 15.90 16.86
C TYR A 666 36.83 16.33 16.86
N PRO A 667 36.00 15.88 15.90
CA PRO A 667 34.57 16.23 15.84
C PRO A 667 33.76 15.52 16.93
N LYS A 668 33.84 16.01 18.16
CA LYS A 668 33.05 15.53 19.30
C LYS A 668 31.67 16.21 19.28
N GLN A 669 30.61 15.39 19.47
CA GLN A 669 29.21 15.81 19.33
C GLN A 669 28.86 17.07 20.15
N PRO A 670 27.98 17.95 19.64
CA PRO A 670 27.63 19.20 20.30
C PRO A 670 26.79 18.96 21.57
N GLN A 671 27.43 19.06 22.73
CA GLN A 671 26.71 19.30 23.98
C GLN A 671 26.26 20.76 24.04
N PRO A 672 25.02 21.07 24.47
CA PRO A 672 24.56 22.44 24.61
C PRO A 672 25.32 23.13 25.75
N VAL A 673 26.27 24.00 25.40
CA VAL A 673 26.98 24.84 26.38
C VAL A 673 26.00 25.88 26.91
N PRO A 674 25.75 25.97 28.23
CA PRO A 674 24.91 27.03 28.78
C PRO A 674 25.57 28.39 28.50
N VAL A 675 24.82 29.30 27.88
CA VAL A 675 25.29 30.65 27.59
C VAL A 675 25.63 31.34 28.92
N PRO A 676 26.86 31.87 29.09
CA PRO A 676 27.22 32.52 30.34
C PRO A 676 26.43 33.82 30.50
N GLU A 677 25.47 33.81 31.42
CA GLU A 677 24.66 34.98 31.76
C GLU A 677 25.58 36.17 32.09
N ARG A 678 25.35 37.30 31.39
CA ARG A 678 26.11 38.53 31.61
C ARG A 678 25.73 39.12 32.97
N LYS A 679 26.43 38.70 34.02
CA LYS A 679 26.26 39.18 35.41
C LYS A 679 26.07 40.70 35.42
N THR A 680 24.90 41.13 35.87
CA THR A 680 24.53 42.55 35.91
C THR A 680 25.51 43.32 36.77
N ARG A 681 25.94 44.50 36.29
CA ARG A 681 26.96 45.31 36.97
C ARG A 681 26.39 45.83 38.29
N GLN A 682 26.81 45.21 39.40
CA GLN A 682 26.38 45.61 40.75
C GLN A 682 26.70 47.09 41.00
N LEU A 683 25.78 47.82 41.64
CA LEU A 683 25.95 49.24 42.01
C LEU A 683 27.27 49.52 42.75
N ARG A 684 27.76 48.55 43.54
CA ARG A 684 29.06 48.59 44.22
C ARG A 684 30.24 48.81 43.26
N SER A 685 30.20 48.25 42.04
CA SER A 685 31.22 48.46 41.02
C SER A 685 31.18 49.89 40.48
N VAL A 686 29.98 50.44 40.22
CA VAL A 686 29.80 51.83 39.78
C VAL A 686 30.27 52.81 40.87
N ALA A 687 29.92 52.56 42.13
CA ALA A 687 30.38 53.37 43.27
C ALA A 687 31.91 53.36 43.42
N LEU A 688 32.56 52.20 43.24
CA LEU A 688 34.02 52.10 43.25
C LEU A 688 34.66 52.88 42.08
N CYS A 689 34.07 52.86 40.88
CA CYS A 689 34.52 53.70 39.76
C CYS A 689 34.39 55.20 40.07
N VAL A 690 33.29 55.65 40.67
CA VAL A 690 33.10 57.06 41.06
C VAL A 690 34.13 57.49 42.12
N ILE A 691 34.37 56.67 43.15
CA ILE A 691 35.40 56.92 44.17
C ILE A 691 36.80 56.97 43.55
N PHE A 692 37.10 56.10 42.58
CA PHE A 692 38.37 56.08 41.86
C PHE A 692 38.58 57.34 41.02
N VAL A 693 37.56 57.78 40.26
CA VAL A 693 37.60 59.04 39.49
C VAL A 693 37.79 60.25 40.41
N HIS A 694 37.11 60.30 41.56
CA HIS A 694 37.30 61.36 42.54
C HIS A 694 38.73 61.37 43.12
N ARG A 695 39.30 60.20 43.43
CA ARG A 695 40.69 60.08 43.91
C ARG A 695 41.69 60.53 42.85
N ILE A 696 41.51 60.16 41.58
CA ILE A 696 42.33 60.65 40.47
C ILE A 696 42.22 62.17 40.34
N LYS A 697 41.02 62.75 40.44
CA LYS A 697 40.83 64.20 40.34
C LYS A 697 41.64 64.95 41.41
N CYS A 698 41.51 64.57 42.68
CA CYS A 698 42.28 65.17 43.78
C CYS A 698 43.80 64.94 43.64
N ALA A 699 44.22 63.77 43.16
CA ALA A 699 45.64 63.50 42.87
C ALA A 699 46.17 64.40 41.73
N SER A 700 45.35 64.69 40.72
CA SER A 700 45.70 65.62 39.63
C SER A 700 45.76 67.08 40.11
N GLU A 701 44.89 67.47 41.04
CA GLU A 701 44.85 68.81 41.63
C GLU A 701 46.06 69.06 42.54
N THR A 702 46.40 68.11 43.41
CA THR A 702 47.62 68.17 44.24
C THR A 702 48.91 68.09 43.40
N TRP A 703 48.92 67.33 42.29
CA TRP A 703 50.05 67.35 41.34
C TRP A 703 50.20 68.70 40.64
N ARG A 704 49.10 69.35 40.22
CA ARG A 704 49.13 70.73 39.68
C ARG A 704 49.69 71.72 40.70
N GLN A 705 49.26 71.66 41.95
CA GLN A 705 49.81 72.49 43.05
C GLN A 705 51.31 72.24 43.25
N ALA A 706 51.75 70.97 43.24
CA ALA A 706 53.17 70.62 43.34
C ALA A 706 54.00 71.13 42.14
N CYS A 707 53.41 71.20 40.94
CA CYS A 707 54.06 71.77 39.75
C CYS A 707 54.10 73.30 39.77
N ALA A 708 53.03 73.97 40.24
CA ALA A 708 53.05 75.42 40.47
C ALA A 708 54.12 75.81 41.51
N ASN A 709 54.24 75.03 42.60
CA ASN A 709 55.30 75.23 43.60
C ASN A 709 56.70 75.01 43.01
N LYS A 710 56.90 74.06 42.07
CA LYS A 710 58.17 73.92 41.34
C LYS A 710 58.48 75.13 40.46
N GLN A 711 57.47 75.74 39.83
CA GLN A 711 57.63 76.98 39.06
C GLN A 711 58.03 78.14 39.98
N ALA A 712 57.29 78.39 41.07
CA ALA A 712 57.64 79.43 42.04
C ALA A 712 59.06 79.25 42.64
N ILE A 713 59.50 78.01 42.88
CA ILE A 713 60.88 77.70 43.30
C ILE A 713 61.89 77.97 42.17
N ALA A 714 61.56 77.65 40.92
CA ALA A 714 62.41 77.95 39.77
C ALA A 714 62.54 79.47 39.53
N ASP A 715 61.46 80.22 39.69
CA ASP A 715 61.42 81.69 39.56
C ASP A 715 62.20 82.36 40.69
N ALA A 716 62.05 81.89 41.94
CA ALA A 716 62.89 82.32 43.06
C ALA A 716 64.39 82.00 42.83
N LEU A 717 64.71 80.87 42.20
CA LEU A 717 66.08 80.54 41.81
C LEU A 717 66.59 81.39 40.63
N GLN A 718 65.73 81.85 39.72
CA GLN A 718 66.08 82.82 38.69
C GLN A 718 66.31 84.22 39.28
N GLU A 719 65.49 84.64 40.25
CA GLU A 719 65.68 85.91 40.97
C GLU A 719 67.00 85.92 41.76
N VAL A 720 67.33 84.83 42.46
CA VAL A 720 68.64 84.65 43.11
C VAL A 720 69.81 84.61 42.12
N ARG A 721 69.57 84.26 40.85
CA ARG A 721 70.55 84.35 39.74
C ARG A 721 70.60 85.71 39.05
N ARG A 722 69.60 86.59 39.25
CA ARG A 722 69.59 87.99 38.77
C ARG A 722 70.18 88.97 39.78
N ARG A 723 70.21 88.60 41.06
CA ARG A 723 70.84 89.35 42.17
C ARG A 723 72.31 88.96 42.41
N ARG A 724 72.91 88.21 41.49
CA ARG A 724 74.31 87.79 41.46
C ARG A 724 74.91 88.20 40.12
#